data_AF-A0A3C1HSY1-F1
#
_entry.id   AF-A0A3C1HSY1-F1
#
_cell.length_a   1.000
_cell.length_b   1.000
_cell.length_c   1.000
_cell.angle_alpha   90.00
_cell.angle_beta   90.00
_cell.angle_gamma   90.00
#
_symmetry.space_group_name_H-M   'P 1'
#
loop_
_entity.id
_entity.type
_entity.pdbx_description
1 polymer ?
#
loop_
_entity_poly.entity_id
_entity_poly.type
_entity_poly.pdbx_seq_one_letter_code
_entity_poly.pdbx_strand_id
1 'polypeptide(L)'
;MKKLPVFIELLLVLALSLIVASCGGGGGGGGGSDYEAEPSGAASDSGNSGSEVVTAPSLSSNAEILFFTFAQATNPAVANAVHEDLRGNPATVEGVATVTVTYPFESLQPADLTSLKPTIQVSEGARISPASNVEQDFTNPVEYTVTAQDGTTKVWTVSVTERSANARSITYDLNGGSMNVAAPNVYNVEQGATLPGGGNLVKDNYYFTGWTELPNDTPISSFWGANEKDYDVSVKANWSPAPYVKDHNIYANGMNVTVRNSSGKTMAYFRGANGNEIALSAINAAAEYQDLTGYTLYAGGLSNDNVVSASDCTITMEGGRLTNIYGYNGNGANISGRQNVIIQLKGGSVTNDVVGFVKDADGKPSNVAVNVSGNPSVGDKTSHGVWLNSLSSPIVSITGSISSAEAGAITLIAAGSTQNGTQVAEATSSSYADAGKFKLLTSNRNSVLPVGISDSYVVVFGTVSLPEVPIWGEGDSFTLGDGHILEGGTYFSVFVKSPDNNAYFTVPSTTLKDENGENVDAEFDMAVPYSENGAVTYVEGSGLTTTGQYQYIQFKSTSGKISSKAADIYLAGIVFHGNNVTVEVNLQTVPIDEIGSLTYFNGSFYEIVTQKTTWKNAYGAAKARTFNGLHGYLMNITSHVENKFIYDRVYKKRNISPANGWIGGTAAISEEGYDKATWTEKSFRTDWVWAAGPEAGQVFYTHRTCYTDSNRKTGGGDWVPSSEIYSSWNNQFDGTKRGTGASGAEPNNYNGTNEAYTQYVGQYYWNDLSVTDTTPASYIIEYTAYENNAVGHSEAATKTALSDRKTYSH
;
A
#
# COMPACT_ATOMS: atom_id res chain seq x y z
N MET A 1 27.20 56.81 -36.18
CA MET A 1 26.92 58.25 -36.02
C MET A 1 26.42 58.48 -34.59
N LYS A 2 27.08 59.40 -33.87
CA LYS A 2 26.63 60.30 -32.78
C LYS A 2 25.68 59.73 -31.69
N LYS A 3 26.16 59.50 -30.45
CA LYS A 3 26.33 60.44 -29.30
C LYS A 3 25.02 60.84 -28.58
N LEU A 4 24.89 60.40 -27.30
CA LEU A 4 24.58 61.15 -26.03
C LEU A 4 23.30 62.06 -25.93
N PRO A 5 22.83 62.51 -24.73
CA PRO A 5 22.69 61.93 -23.36
C PRO A 5 21.35 62.24 -22.61
N VAL A 6 21.13 61.52 -21.50
CA VAL A 6 20.81 61.94 -20.09
C VAL A 6 20.40 63.41 -19.80
N PHE A 7 19.28 63.64 -19.07
CA PHE A 7 19.19 64.29 -17.72
C PHE A 7 17.77 64.84 -17.38
N ILE A 8 17.48 64.86 -16.06
CA ILE A 8 16.46 65.62 -15.29
C ILE A 8 15.22 64.82 -14.81
N GLU A 9 15.34 64.24 -13.61
CA GLU A 9 14.32 64.39 -12.55
C GLU A 9 15.04 64.70 -11.23
N LEU A 10 15.23 66.00 -10.99
CA LEU A 10 15.51 66.59 -9.69
C LEU A 10 15.00 68.03 -9.75
N LEU A 11 13.69 68.25 -9.64
CA LEU A 11 13.10 69.56 -9.32
C LEU A 11 11.58 69.45 -9.19
N LEU A 12 11.12 69.10 -7.99
CA LEU A 12 9.74 69.34 -7.56
C LEU A 12 9.72 69.68 -6.07
N VAL A 13 10.31 70.83 -5.73
CA VAL A 13 10.03 71.56 -4.50
C VAL A 13 9.99 73.06 -4.83
N LEU A 14 8.96 73.73 -4.30
CA LEU A 14 8.61 75.16 -4.32
C LEU A 14 7.75 75.70 -5.48
N ALA A 15 6.44 75.71 -5.26
CA ALA A 15 5.70 76.97 -5.13
C ALA A 15 4.40 76.78 -4.34
N LEU A 16 4.13 77.79 -3.51
CA LEU A 16 3.12 77.92 -2.48
C LEU A 16 1.71 78.22 -3.05
N SER A 17 0.69 77.99 -2.20
CA SER A 17 -0.51 78.82 -1.94
C SER A 17 -1.92 78.37 -2.38
N LEU A 18 -2.78 78.23 -1.33
CA LEU A 18 -4.23 78.45 -1.15
C LEU A 18 -5.27 77.94 -2.17
N ILE A 19 -6.30 77.21 -1.70
CA ILE A 19 -7.69 77.67 -1.44
C ILE A 19 -8.58 76.57 -0.80
N VAL A 20 -9.57 77.07 -0.06
CA VAL A 20 -10.58 76.59 0.89
C VAL A 20 -11.71 75.65 0.38
N ALA A 21 -12.25 74.86 1.33
CA ALA A 21 -13.63 74.32 1.56
C ALA A 21 -14.22 73.17 0.71
N SER A 22 -14.78 72.17 1.43
CA SER A 22 -16.23 71.90 1.46
C SER A 22 -16.62 70.65 2.29
N CYS A 23 -17.30 70.90 3.41
CA CYS A 23 -18.53 70.26 3.91
C CYS A 23 -18.65 68.76 4.27
N GLY A 24 -19.16 68.53 5.49
CA GLY A 24 -20.12 67.48 5.88
C GLY A 24 -19.52 66.36 6.75
N GLY A 25 -20.01 66.02 7.94
CA GLY A 25 -21.19 66.42 8.70
C GLY A 25 -21.72 65.22 9.50
N GLY A 26 -21.92 65.39 10.82
CA GLY A 26 -22.77 64.58 11.70
C GLY A 26 -22.19 63.23 12.18
N GLY A 27 -22.35 62.79 13.43
CA GLY A 27 -23.10 63.30 14.58
C GLY A 27 -23.48 62.14 15.51
N GLY A 28 -23.38 62.37 16.83
CA GLY A 28 -24.10 61.65 17.93
C GLY A 28 -23.64 60.21 18.23
N GLY A 29 -23.55 59.71 19.46
CA GLY A 29 -23.94 60.21 20.79
C GLY A 29 -24.36 59.04 21.70
N GLY A 30 -23.99 59.08 22.99
CA GLY A 30 -24.52 58.27 24.13
C GLY A 30 -24.01 56.83 24.20
N GLY A 31 -23.32 56.36 25.26
CA GLY A 31 -23.68 56.39 26.69
C GLY A 31 -24.49 55.12 27.03
N GLY A 32 -24.24 54.29 28.03
CA GLY A 32 -23.33 54.25 29.18
C GLY A 32 -23.74 53.05 30.07
N SER A 33 -23.20 53.00 31.29
CA SER A 33 -23.50 52.14 32.46
C SER A 33 -22.79 50.78 32.55
N ASP A 34 -22.33 50.29 33.70
CA ASP A 34 -21.87 50.82 35.01
C ASP A 34 -21.51 49.58 35.88
N TYR A 35 -20.99 49.83 37.10
CA TYR A 35 -20.85 48.98 38.30
C TYR A 35 -19.44 48.39 38.52
N GLU A 36 -18.53 49.13 39.16
CA GLU A 36 -18.36 49.45 40.60
C GLU A 36 -17.87 48.27 41.47
N ALA A 37 -16.66 48.40 42.02
CA ALA A 37 -16.41 48.49 43.47
C ALA A 37 -14.89 48.54 43.80
N GLU A 38 -14.41 49.69 44.27
CA GLU A 38 -13.17 49.91 45.05
C GLU A 38 -13.51 51.05 46.04
N PRO A 39 -13.07 51.00 47.31
CA PRO A 39 -12.48 52.21 47.89
C PRO A 39 -11.36 51.89 48.92
N SER A 40 -10.23 52.58 49.00
CA SER A 40 -10.02 53.94 49.53
C SER A 40 -8.53 54.02 49.94
N GLY A 41 -7.81 55.14 49.98
CA GLY A 41 -8.09 56.56 49.76
C GLY A 41 -6.75 57.25 49.38
N ALA A 42 -6.75 58.27 48.53
CA ALA A 42 -7.24 59.64 48.73
C ALA A 42 -6.06 60.59 49.03
N ALA A 43 -5.79 61.50 48.09
CA ALA A 43 -5.83 62.94 48.37
C ALA A 43 -5.68 63.75 47.06
N SER A 44 -6.74 64.54 46.79
CA SER A 44 -6.80 65.86 46.13
C SER A 44 -6.08 66.12 44.80
N ASP A 45 -6.56 66.92 43.85
CA ASP A 45 -7.82 67.62 43.53
C ASP A 45 -7.44 68.52 42.32
N SER A 46 -8.43 68.91 41.53
CA SER A 46 -8.46 69.99 40.53
C SER A 46 -7.79 69.69 39.17
N GLY A 47 -8.65 69.43 38.18
CA GLY A 47 -8.29 69.39 36.77
C GLY A 47 -8.26 70.78 36.13
N ASN A 48 -7.85 70.82 34.86
CA ASN A 48 -8.55 71.48 33.75
C ASN A 48 -7.65 71.57 32.51
N SER A 49 -8.28 71.38 31.34
CA SER A 49 -7.92 71.86 30.00
C SER A 49 -6.63 71.38 29.34
N GLY A 50 -6.78 70.91 28.11
CA GLY A 50 -5.72 70.34 27.30
C GLY A 50 -4.57 71.29 26.97
N SER A 51 -3.41 70.67 26.84
CA SER A 51 -2.33 71.10 25.96
C SER A 51 -1.91 69.86 25.19
N GLU A 52 -2.12 69.85 23.87
CA GLU A 52 -1.32 68.99 23.00
C GLU A 52 0.14 69.40 23.25
N VAL A 53 0.86 68.57 23.99
CA VAL A 53 2.32 68.64 23.98
C VAL A 53 2.71 68.02 22.66
N VAL A 54 3.00 68.88 21.67
CA VAL A 54 3.87 68.51 20.55
C VAL A 54 5.18 68.09 21.18
N THR A 55 5.36 66.79 21.42
CA THR A 55 6.67 66.25 21.74
C THR A 55 7.53 66.48 20.52
N ALA A 56 8.60 67.25 20.68
CA ALA A 56 9.63 67.40 19.65
C ALA A 56 10.03 66.01 19.12
N PRO A 57 10.34 65.86 17.81
CA PRO A 57 10.83 64.59 17.29
C PRO A 57 11.99 64.10 18.16
N SER A 58 11.91 62.86 18.65
CA SER A 58 13.00 62.25 19.40
C SER A 58 14.22 62.22 18.50
N LEU A 59 15.29 62.90 18.91
CA LEU A 59 16.57 62.89 18.20
C LEU A 59 17.09 61.45 18.17
N SER A 60 17.62 61.01 17.02
CA SER A 60 18.15 59.65 16.86
C SER A 60 19.41 59.44 17.72
N SER A 61 19.51 58.28 18.37
CA SER A 61 20.70 57.80 19.09
C SER A 61 21.66 57.00 18.19
N ASN A 62 21.39 56.90 16.89
CA ASN A 62 22.23 56.13 15.96
C ASN A 62 23.56 56.86 15.70
N ALA A 63 24.64 56.31 16.25
CA ALA A 63 26.02 56.81 16.11
C ALA A 63 26.87 55.87 15.22
N GLU A 64 26.34 55.44 14.08
CA GLU A 64 27.02 54.47 13.20
C GLU A 64 27.78 55.14 12.05
N ILE A 65 28.95 54.58 11.70
CA ILE A 65 29.59 54.76 10.38
C ILE A 65 28.89 53.81 9.40
N LEU A 66 28.21 54.36 8.41
CA LEU A 66 27.48 53.61 7.39
C LEU A 66 28.38 53.22 6.20
N PHE A 67 29.40 54.03 5.93
CA PHE A 67 30.31 53.84 4.81
C PHE A 67 31.67 54.45 5.14
N PHE A 68 32.75 53.72 4.84
CA PHE A 68 34.12 54.20 4.97
C PHE A 68 34.94 53.72 3.78
N THR A 69 35.48 54.63 2.97
CA THR A 69 36.25 54.24 1.78
C THR A 69 37.40 55.20 1.48
N PHE A 70 38.39 54.75 0.71
CA PHE A 70 39.43 55.61 0.14
C PHE A 70 39.17 55.77 -1.35
N ALA A 71 38.65 56.92 -1.77
CA ALA A 71 38.39 57.18 -3.18
C ALA A 71 39.71 57.16 -3.98
N GLN A 72 39.74 56.43 -5.10
CA GLN A 72 40.91 56.31 -5.98
C GLN A 72 41.49 57.67 -6.40
N ALA A 73 40.63 58.64 -6.71
CA ALA A 73 41.04 59.97 -7.16
C ALA A 73 41.89 60.72 -6.12
N THR A 74 41.69 60.44 -4.83
CA THR A 74 42.39 61.12 -3.72
C THR A 74 43.38 60.22 -3.00
N ASN A 75 43.32 58.90 -3.20
CA ASN A 75 44.14 57.89 -2.52
C ASN A 75 44.65 56.81 -3.50
N PRO A 76 45.47 57.16 -4.51
CA PRO A 76 45.89 56.23 -5.54
C PRO A 76 46.66 55.01 -5.00
N ALA A 77 47.36 55.15 -3.87
CA ALA A 77 48.16 54.09 -3.25
C ALA A 77 47.34 52.94 -2.66
N VAL A 78 46.07 53.20 -2.31
CA VAL A 78 45.14 52.20 -1.72
C VAL A 78 43.84 52.11 -2.53
N ALA A 79 43.87 52.56 -3.79
CA ALA A 79 42.70 52.70 -4.66
C ALA A 79 41.94 51.38 -4.93
N ASN A 80 42.61 50.24 -4.74
CA ASN A 80 42.03 48.91 -4.92
C ASN A 80 41.66 48.25 -3.57
N ALA A 81 41.63 49.01 -2.47
CA ALA A 81 41.22 48.49 -1.17
C ALA A 81 39.77 47.97 -1.20
N VAL A 82 39.53 46.85 -0.54
CA VAL A 82 38.21 46.22 -0.45
C VAL A 82 37.25 47.20 0.24
N HIS A 83 36.12 47.45 -0.41
CA HIS A 83 35.04 48.27 0.12
C HIS A 83 34.30 47.49 1.22
N GLU A 84 34.24 48.02 2.45
CA GLU A 84 33.34 47.47 3.47
C GLU A 84 32.04 48.28 3.51
N ASP A 85 30.94 47.64 3.10
CA ASP A 85 29.60 48.09 3.46
C ASP A 85 29.31 47.61 4.89
N LEU A 86 29.30 48.53 5.85
CA LEU A 86 29.18 48.21 7.28
C LEU A 86 27.73 48.05 7.75
N ARG A 87 26.75 48.11 6.85
CA ARG A 87 25.32 47.97 7.19
C ARG A 87 25.02 46.56 7.71
N GLY A 88 24.73 46.46 9.01
CA GLY A 88 24.29 45.21 9.66
C GLY A 88 25.42 44.29 10.15
N ASN A 89 26.65 44.79 10.32
CA ASN A 89 27.78 44.00 10.83
C ASN A 89 27.68 43.75 12.36
N PRO A 90 27.69 42.49 12.83
CA PRO A 90 27.55 42.14 14.25
C PRO A 90 28.77 42.42 15.14
N ALA A 91 29.90 42.93 14.61
CA ALA A 91 31.14 43.21 15.36
C ALA A 91 31.06 44.43 16.32
N THR A 92 29.86 44.82 16.77
CA THR A 92 29.57 46.09 17.46
C THR A 92 29.18 45.95 18.94
N VAL A 93 29.39 44.78 19.55
CA VAL A 93 29.11 44.57 20.98
C VAL A 93 30.31 45.07 21.80
N GLU A 94 30.07 45.95 22.79
CA GLU A 94 31.03 46.52 23.77
C GLU A 94 31.66 47.90 23.48
N GLY A 95 30.95 48.82 22.80
CA GLY A 95 31.26 50.27 22.90
C GLY A 95 32.52 50.76 22.16
N VAL A 96 33.23 49.88 21.46
CA VAL A 96 34.27 50.20 20.47
C VAL A 96 33.98 49.36 19.23
N ALA A 97 33.92 49.97 18.05
CA ALA A 97 33.74 49.27 16.78
C ALA A 97 35.00 49.40 15.91
N THR A 98 35.56 48.27 15.47
CA THR A 98 36.76 48.25 14.63
C THR A 98 36.38 48.19 13.16
N VAL A 99 36.89 49.11 12.33
CA VAL A 99 36.79 49.07 10.87
C VAL A 99 38.17 48.72 10.31
N THR A 100 38.29 47.61 9.58
CA THR A 100 39.56 47.19 8.98
C THR A 100 39.48 47.35 7.47
N VAL A 101 40.24 48.29 6.91
CA VAL A 101 40.32 48.46 5.46
C VAL A 101 41.51 47.66 4.95
N THR A 102 41.24 46.70 4.06
CA THR A 102 42.29 45.81 3.53
C THR A 102 42.59 46.12 2.07
N TYR A 103 43.87 46.31 1.70
CA TYR A 103 44.30 46.58 0.32
C TYR A 103 45.12 45.43 -0.28
N PRO A 104 45.03 45.18 -1.61
CA PRO A 104 45.67 44.04 -2.24
C PRO A 104 47.21 44.17 -2.28
N PHE A 105 47.92 43.07 -1.99
CA PHE A 105 49.39 42.93 -2.08
C PHE A 105 49.96 43.22 -3.49
N GLU A 106 49.14 43.28 -4.54
CA GLU A 106 49.60 43.37 -5.93
C GLU A 106 50.32 44.69 -6.27
N SER A 107 50.36 45.68 -5.38
CA SER A 107 51.25 46.83 -5.58
C SER A 107 52.70 46.41 -5.30
N LEU A 108 53.54 46.47 -6.34
CA LEU A 108 54.99 46.22 -6.28
C LEU A 108 55.78 47.13 -5.30
N GLN A 109 55.08 47.99 -4.54
CA GLN A 109 55.58 48.88 -3.50
C GLN A 109 54.58 48.93 -2.33
N PRO A 110 55.02 49.01 -1.06
CA PRO A 110 54.13 49.26 0.08
C PRO A 110 53.34 50.55 -0.13
N ALA A 111 52.03 50.52 0.14
CA ALA A 111 51.20 51.73 0.05
C ALA A 111 51.61 52.74 1.13
N ASP A 112 51.69 54.03 0.76
CA ASP A 112 51.89 55.09 1.75
C ASP A 112 50.60 55.32 2.53
N LEU A 113 50.61 54.96 3.82
CA LEU A 113 49.46 55.08 4.73
C LEU A 113 49.45 56.40 5.53
N THR A 114 50.45 57.26 5.36
CA THR A 114 50.66 58.44 6.23
C THR A 114 49.72 59.62 5.92
N SER A 115 49.08 59.61 4.75
CA SER A 115 48.35 60.77 4.21
C SER A 115 47.03 60.41 3.51
N LEU A 116 46.29 59.43 4.04
CA LEU A 116 45.04 58.97 3.42
C LEU A 116 43.84 59.87 3.78
N LYS A 117 42.97 60.11 2.81
CA LYS A 117 41.73 60.90 2.93
C LYS A 117 40.52 59.99 2.78
N PRO A 118 39.94 59.50 3.87
CA PRO A 118 38.76 58.64 3.81
C PRO A 118 37.50 59.43 3.49
N THR A 119 36.65 58.90 2.62
CA THR A 119 35.28 59.35 2.42
C THR A 119 34.37 58.56 3.35
N ILE A 120 33.67 59.25 4.24
CA ILE A 120 32.92 58.65 5.35
C ILE A 120 31.46 59.11 5.31
N GLN A 121 30.53 58.17 5.36
CA GLN A 121 29.10 58.43 5.57
C GLN A 121 28.71 57.91 6.95
N VAL A 122 27.99 58.72 7.72
CA VAL A 122 27.47 58.36 9.04
C VAL A 122 25.94 58.33 9.05
N SER A 123 25.38 57.84 10.15
CA SER A 123 23.93 57.84 10.42
C SER A 123 23.31 59.22 10.17
N GLU A 124 22.06 59.24 9.72
CA GLU A 124 21.34 60.49 9.45
C GLU A 124 21.28 61.38 10.70
N GLY A 125 21.66 62.65 10.54
CA GLY A 125 21.74 63.62 11.65
C GLY A 125 22.97 63.49 12.57
N ALA A 126 23.82 62.48 12.37
CA ALA A 126 25.06 62.32 13.13
C ALA A 126 26.22 63.14 12.54
N ARG A 127 27.24 63.41 13.36
CA ARG A 127 28.52 64.03 12.95
C ARG A 127 29.69 63.15 13.36
N ILE A 128 30.83 63.31 12.70
CA ILE A 128 32.04 62.52 12.95
C ILE A 128 33.28 63.41 13.10
N SER A 129 34.21 63.00 13.97
CA SER A 129 35.52 63.62 14.17
C SER A 129 36.60 62.54 14.30
N PRO A 130 37.68 62.54 13.49
CA PRO A 130 37.96 63.43 12.35
C PRO A 130 36.88 63.44 11.27
N ALA A 131 36.72 64.56 10.56
CA ALA A 131 35.70 64.70 9.55
C ALA A 131 36.05 63.92 8.26
N SER A 132 35.02 63.55 7.48
CA SER A 132 35.23 62.95 6.15
C SER A 132 36.12 63.83 5.26
N ASN A 133 36.97 63.18 4.47
CA ASN A 133 37.95 63.74 3.54
C ASN A 133 39.09 64.54 4.20
N VAL A 134 39.23 64.46 5.53
CA VAL A 134 40.40 64.99 6.25
C VAL A 134 41.53 63.96 6.18
N GLU A 135 42.74 64.42 5.91
CA GLU A 135 43.95 63.58 5.84
C GLU A 135 44.29 63.00 7.21
N GLN A 136 44.55 61.70 7.28
CA GLN A 136 44.93 60.98 8.50
C GLN A 136 46.06 59.98 8.21
N ASP A 137 46.88 59.74 9.24
CA ASP A 137 47.95 58.74 9.22
C ASP A 137 47.43 57.41 9.76
N PHE A 138 47.33 56.41 8.89
CA PHE A 138 46.86 55.06 9.23
C PHE A 138 48.00 54.05 9.41
N THR A 139 49.24 54.51 9.62
CA THR A 139 50.33 53.61 10.07
C THR A 139 50.02 52.97 11.42
N ASN A 140 49.12 53.58 12.20
CA ASN A 140 48.51 53.03 13.41
C ASN A 140 46.98 53.22 13.35
N PRO A 141 46.18 52.50 14.17
CA PRO A 141 44.74 52.71 14.22
C PRO A 141 44.36 54.15 14.59
N VAL A 142 43.37 54.71 13.89
CA VAL A 142 42.87 56.08 14.07
C VAL A 142 41.47 56.03 14.68
N GLU A 143 41.23 56.77 15.75
CA GLU A 143 39.92 56.86 16.39
C GLU A 143 39.03 57.92 15.73
N TYR A 144 37.80 57.53 15.41
CA TYR A 144 36.72 58.38 14.94
C TYR A 144 35.58 58.38 15.95
N THR A 145 35.21 59.55 16.45
CA THR A 145 34.05 59.71 17.33
C THR A 145 32.85 60.11 16.49
N VAL A 146 31.84 59.24 16.41
CA VAL A 146 30.54 59.58 15.84
C VAL A 146 29.65 60.07 16.97
N THR A 147 29.09 61.28 16.83
CA THR A 147 28.07 61.82 17.73
C THR A 147 26.72 61.79 17.03
N ALA A 148 25.76 61.03 17.56
CA ALA A 148 24.39 60.98 17.06
C ALA A 148 23.67 62.31 17.26
N GLN A 149 22.44 62.37 16.74
CA GLN A 149 21.64 63.58 16.78
C GLN A 149 21.23 63.96 18.22
N ASP A 150 21.04 62.97 19.09
CA ASP A 150 20.71 63.16 20.51
C ASP A 150 21.92 63.50 21.41
N GLY A 151 23.13 63.50 20.84
CA GLY A 151 24.38 63.75 21.56
C GLY A 151 25.09 62.51 22.09
N THR A 152 24.52 61.31 21.93
CA THR A 152 25.21 60.05 22.25
C THR A 152 26.42 59.86 21.33
N THR A 153 27.50 59.29 21.87
CA THR A 153 28.76 59.12 21.14
C THR A 153 29.17 57.66 21.05
N LYS A 154 29.71 57.26 19.90
CA LYS A 154 30.34 55.96 19.67
C LYS A 154 31.74 56.16 19.10
N VAL A 155 32.73 55.49 19.68
CA VAL A 155 34.13 55.54 19.21
C VAL A 155 34.36 54.37 18.25
N TRP A 156 34.90 54.71 17.09
CA TRP A 156 35.26 53.80 16.01
C TRP A 156 36.76 53.80 15.85
N THR A 157 37.39 52.64 16.00
CA THR A 157 38.83 52.50 15.75
C THR A 157 39.01 52.01 14.32
N VAL A 158 39.56 52.84 13.45
CA VAL A 158 39.80 52.51 12.04
C VAL A 158 41.26 52.11 11.86
N SER A 159 41.50 50.88 11.41
CA SER A 159 42.82 50.38 11.02
C SER A 159 42.89 50.15 9.51
N VAL A 160 44.05 50.44 8.92
CA VAL A 160 44.35 50.06 7.53
C VAL A 160 45.45 49.01 7.57
N THR A 161 45.19 47.85 6.96
CA THR A 161 46.11 46.71 6.99
C THR A 161 46.30 46.15 5.59
N GLU A 162 47.49 45.66 5.29
CA GLU A 162 47.78 44.99 4.01
C GLU A 162 47.11 43.61 3.93
N ARG A 163 46.46 43.30 2.80
CA ARG A 163 45.85 41.97 2.56
C ARG A 163 46.91 41.02 2.05
N SER A 164 47.06 39.85 2.69
CA SER A 164 47.85 38.75 2.13
C SER A 164 47.37 38.36 0.73
N ALA A 165 48.30 38.04 -0.18
CA ALA A 165 47.97 37.56 -1.54
C ALA A 165 47.12 36.27 -1.53
N ASN A 166 47.18 35.49 -0.45
CA ASN A 166 46.44 34.24 -0.28
C ASN A 166 45.16 34.41 0.56
N ALA A 167 44.80 35.64 0.94
CA ALA A 167 43.56 35.90 1.68
C ALA A 167 42.40 36.22 0.73
N ARG A 168 41.23 35.65 1.00
CA ARG A 168 39.97 35.86 0.27
C ARG A 168 38.85 36.16 1.26
N SER A 169 37.81 36.89 0.82
CA SER A 169 36.63 37.19 1.63
C SER A 169 35.41 36.39 1.21
N ILE A 170 34.51 36.18 2.18
CA ILE A 170 33.15 35.69 1.92
C ILE A 170 32.17 36.75 2.39
N THR A 171 31.32 37.21 1.48
CA THR A 171 30.21 38.10 1.80
C THR A 171 28.91 37.31 1.82
N TYR A 172 28.16 37.44 2.91
CA TYR A 172 26.91 36.72 3.11
C TYR A 172 25.70 37.67 2.98
N ASP A 173 24.85 37.42 2.00
CA ASP A 173 23.47 37.91 2.00
C ASP A 173 22.60 36.87 2.73
N LEU A 174 22.28 37.15 4.00
CA LEU A 174 21.41 36.27 4.80
C LEU A 174 19.95 36.31 4.35
N ASN A 175 19.58 37.20 3.43
CA ASN A 175 18.26 37.27 2.83
C ASN A 175 17.13 37.31 3.90
N GLY A 176 17.29 38.24 4.85
CA GLY A 176 16.39 38.43 5.98
C GLY A 176 16.54 37.43 7.14
N GLY A 177 17.52 36.53 7.10
CA GLY A 177 17.90 35.68 8.24
C GLY A 177 18.97 36.31 9.13
N SER A 178 19.25 35.66 10.25
CA SER A 178 20.32 36.00 11.21
C SER A 178 21.25 34.80 11.42
N MET A 179 22.46 35.06 11.93
CA MET A 179 23.46 34.03 12.23
C MET A 179 23.77 34.01 13.73
N ASN A 180 23.80 32.83 14.33
CA ASN A 180 23.98 32.64 15.78
C ASN A 180 25.45 32.73 16.24
N VAL A 181 26.40 32.62 15.30
CA VAL A 181 27.84 32.72 15.54
C VAL A 181 28.46 33.45 14.35
N ALA A 182 29.44 34.34 14.58
CA ALA A 182 30.13 35.01 13.48
C ALA A 182 30.88 33.98 12.61
N ALA A 183 30.59 33.96 11.31
CA ALA A 183 31.35 33.18 10.33
C ALA A 183 32.71 33.85 10.07
N PRO A 184 33.72 33.09 9.61
CA PRO A 184 34.93 33.71 9.07
C PRO A 184 34.56 34.51 7.82
N ASN A 185 34.74 35.84 7.89
CA ASN A 185 34.56 36.74 6.75
C ASN A 185 35.81 36.78 5.84
N VAL A 186 36.94 36.27 6.32
CA VAL A 186 38.23 36.18 5.61
C VAL A 186 38.82 34.77 5.80
N TYR A 187 39.38 34.21 4.73
CA TYR A 187 39.99 32.88 4.74
C TYR A 187 41.28 32.82 3.91
N ASN A 188 42.11 31.82 4.17
CA ASN A 188 43.32 31.53 3.39
C ASN A 188 43.00 30.52 2.28
N VAL A 189 43.43 30.75 1.04
CA VAL A 189 43.27 29.85 -0.11
C VAL A 189 43.78 28.43 0.19
N GLU A 190 44.87 28.28 0.94
CA GLU A 190 45.45 26.97 1.31
C GLU A 190 44.62 26.22 2.35
N GLN A 191 43.91 26.93 3.23
CA GLN A 191 43.09 26.33 4.29
C GLN A 191 41.62 26.18 3.88
N GLY A 192 41.16 26.96 2.89
CA GLY A 192 39.77 27.06 2.47
C GLY A 192 38.88 27.79 3.49
N ALA A 193 37.61 28.00 3.12
CA ALA A 193 36.55 28.41 4.03
C ALA A 193 35.32 27.54 3.88
N THR A 194 34.82 27.09 5.03
CA THR A 194 33.56 26.35 5.10
C THR A 194 32.42 27.31 5.33
N LEU A 195 31.41 27.26 4.46
CA LEU A 195 30.22 28.05 4.65
C LEU A 195 29.45 27.54 5.88
N PRO A 196 28.81 28.41 6.69
CA PRO A 196 28.02 27.98 7.81
C PRO A 196 26.93 26.99 7.38
N GLY A 197 26.81 25.89 8.14
CA GLY A 197 25.69 24.96 8.00
C GLY A 197 24.38 25.56 8.52
N GLY A 198 23.26 24.89 8.26
CA GLY A 198 21.93 25.41 8.60
C GLY A 198 21.72 25.64 10.11
N GLY A 199 22.38 24.88 10.98
CA GLY A 199 22.23 25.00 12.44
C GLY A 199 22.71 26.35 13.03
N ASN A 200 23.54 27.10 12.30
CA ASN A 200 24.03 28.41 12.72
C ASN A 200 23.14 29.56 12.24
N LEU A 201 22.09 29.28 11.45
CA LEU A 201 21.26 30.28 10.80
C LEU A 201 19.83 30.22 11.34
N VAL A 202 19.22 31.39 11.55
CA VAL A 202 17.85 31.50 12.08
C VAL A 202 17.05 32.47 11.21
N LYS A 203 15.83 32.07 10.85
CA LYS A 203 14.83 32.93 10.23
C LYS A 203 13.45 32.44 10.63
N ASP A 204 12.63 33.32 11.19
CA ASP A 204 11.30 32.95 11.71
C ASP A 204 10.43 32.33 10.61
N ASN A 205 9.88 31.15 10.85
CA ASN A 205 9.03 30.37 9.93
C ASN A 205 9.73 29.85 8.66
N TYR A 206 11.07 29.87 8.59
CA TYR A 206 11.82 29.32 7.46
C TYR A 206 12.93 28.37 7.92
N TYR A 207 13.32 27.46 7.04
CA TYR A 207 14.51 26.63 7.19
C TYR A 207 15.50 26.88 6.07
N PHE A 208 16.79 26.73 6.40
CA PHE A 208 17.88 26.95 5.47
C PHE A 208 18.00 25.79 4.47
N THR A 209 17.94 26.08 3.18
CA THR A 209 18.03 25.08 2.10
C THR A 209 19.39 25.00 1.42
N GLY A 210 20.26 25.98 1.61
CA GLY A 210 21.61 25.99 1.05
C GLY A 210 22.08 27.39 0.69
N TRP A 211 23.28 27.44 0.13
CA TRP A 211 23.90 28.66 -0.36
C TRP A 211 23.87 28.71 -1.89
N THR A 212 23.75 29.92 -2.42
CA THR A 212 23.87 30.21 -3.86
C THR A 212 24.95 31.26 -4.07
N GLU A 213 25.79 31.10 -5.09
CA GLU A 213 26.84 32.06 -5.47
C GLU A 213 26.24 33.25 -6.25
N LEU A 214 26.49 34.47 -5.80
CA LEU A 214 26.13 35.71 -6.48
C LEU A 214 27.24 36.16 -7.45
N PRO A 215 26.90 36.76 -8.61
CA PRO A 215 25.55 37.13 -9.06
C PRO A 215 24.87 36.03 -9.90
N ASN A 216 25.52 34.89 -10.13
CA ASN A 216 25.13 33.92 -11.16
C ASN A 216 24.02 32.95 -10.72
N ASP A 217 23.56 33.06 -9.48
CA ASP A 217 22.56 32.21 -8.85
C ASP A 217 22.87 30.69 -8.92
N THR A 218 24.16 30.33 -8.96
CA THR A 218 24.60 28.92 -9.01
C THR A 218 24.47 28.25 -7.63
N PRO A 219 23.73 27.13 -7.49
CA PRO A 219 23.66 26.39 -6.23
C PRO A 219 25.02 25.83 -5.81
N ILE A 220 25.37 25.98 -4.53
CA ILE A 220 26.60 25.42 -3.97
C ILE A 220 26.29 24.02 -3.42
N SER A 221 26.76 22.98 -4.13
CA SER A 221 26.35 21.58 -3.93
C SER A 221 26.94 20.88 -2.69
N SER A 222 27.85 21.52 -1.94
CA SER A 222 28.41 20.98 -0.70
C SER A 222 28.58 22.09 0.35
N PHE A 223 28.43 21.71 1.63
CA PHE A 223 28.70 22.61 2.78
C PHE A 223 30.14 23.19 2.79
N TRP A 224 31.02 22.66 1.94
CA TRP A 224 32.45 22.94 1.86
C TRP A 224 32.87 23.70 0.58
N GLY A 225 31.91 24.17 -0.22
CA GLY A 225 32.14 24.59 -1.62
C GLY A 225 32.94 25.86 -1.87
N ALA A 226 33.35 26.62 -0.85
CA ALA A 226 34.23 27.80 -1.03
C ALA A 226 35.73 27.46 -0.88
N ASN A 227 36.07 26.22 -0.53
CA ASN A 227 37.45 25.80 -0.28
C ASN A 227 38.38 25.82 -1.50
N GLU A 228 37.84 25.82 -2.73
CA GLU A 228 38.61 25.75 -3.99
C GLU A 228 38.53 27.04 -4.81
N LYS A 229 38.03 28.13 -4.23
CA LYS A 229 37.81 29.40 -4.94
C LYS A 229 38.99 30.34 -4.72
N ASP A 230 39.69 30.68 -5.82
CA ASP A 230 40.83 31.61 -5.84
C ASP A 230 40.42 33.10 -5.90
N TYR A 231 39.16 33.43 -5.57
CA TYR A 231 38.58 34.78 -5.63
C TYR A 231 37.59 35.01 -4.49
N ASP A 232 37.25 36.28 -4.22
CA ASP A 232 36.30 36.67 -3.17
C ASP A 232 34.88 36.18 -3.54
N VAL A 233 34.20 35.49 -2.61
CA VAL A 233 32.91 34.84 -2.87
C VAL A 233 31.79 35.65 -2.26
N SER A 234 30.75 35.95 -3.03
CA SER A 234 29.49 36.47 -2.51
C SER A 234 28.43 35.38 -2.55
N VAL A 235 27.78 35.10 -1.43
CA VAL A 235 26.76 34.05 -1.34
C VAL A 235 25.46 34.59 -0.79
N LYS A 236 24.35 34.00 -1.22
CA LYS A 236 23.01 34.27 -0.70
C LYS A 236 22.44 33.03 -0.01
N ALA A 237 21.85 33.22 1.17
CA ALA A 237 21.15 32.19 1.90
C ALA A 237 19.78 31.91 1.26
N ASN A 238 19.54 30.63 0.96
CA ASN A 238 18.25 30.16 0.47
C ASN A 238 17.39 29.66 1.63
N TRP A 239 16.12 30.03 1.58
CA TRP A 239 15.15 29.77 2.63
C TRP A 239 13.90 29.10 2.04
N SER A 240 13.33 28.15 2.75
CA SER A 240 12.03 27.55 2.43
C SER A 240 11.12 27.52 3.67
N PRO A 241 9.79 27.55 3.50
CA PRO A 241 8.87 27.59 4.65
C PRO A 241 9.06 26.40 5.59
N ALA A 242 9.24 26.67 6.88
CA ALA A 242 9.42 25.62 7.90
C ALA A 242 8.14 24.77 8.07
N PRO A 243 8.27 23.46 8.37
CA PRO A 243 7.14 22.63 8.76
C PRO A 243 6.42 23.25 9.95
N TYR A 244 5.10 23.07 10.02
CA TYR A 244 4.29 23.64 11.10
C TYR A 244 3.12 22.73 11.47
N VAL A 245 2.53 23.00 12.63
CA VAL A 245 1.38 22.27 13.17
C VAL A 245 0.22 23.22 13.35
N LYS A 246 -0.97 22.83 12.89
CA LYS A 246 -2.21 23.59 13.10
C LYS A 246 -3.39 22.64 13.20
N ASP A 247 -4.22 22.78 14.24
CA ASP A 247 -5.47 22.03 14.41
C ASP A 247 -5.31 20.50 14.24
N HIS A 248 -4.28 19.92 14.86
CA HIS A 248 -3.89 18.49 14.71
C HIS A 248 -3.42 18.07 13.30
N ASN A 249 -3.12 19.02 12.42
CA ASN A 249 -2.52 18.77 11.13
C ASN A 249 -1.04 19.13 11.15
N ILE A 250 -0.19 18.21 10.68
CA ILE A 250 1.25 18.37 10.56
C ILE A 250 1.56 18.58 9.08
N TYR A 251 2.14 19.73 8.74
CA TYR A 251 2.49 20.08 7.36
C TYR A 251 4.00 20.03 7.17
N ALA A 252 4.47 19.07 6.37
CA ALA A 252 5.90 18.82 6.17
C ALA A 252 6.56 19.77 5.16
N ASN A 253 5.79 20.51 4.36
CA ASN A 253 6.28 21.46 3.35
C ASN A 253 7.35 20.88 2.40
N GLY A 254 7.21 19.61 2.00
CA GLY A 254 8.13 18.94 1.09
C GLY A 254 9.40 18.38 1.74
N MET A 255 9.53 18.45 3.06
CA MET A 255 10.61 17.79 3.80
C MET A 255 10.32 16.30 4.00
N ASN A 256 11.35 15.46 4.03
CA ASN A 256 11.20 14.06 4.40
C ASN A 256 10.77 13.96 5.86
N VAL A 257 9.80 13.10 6.17
CA VAL A 257 9.28 12.93 7.52
C VAL A 257 9.62 11.54 8.01
N THR A 258 10.06 11.41 9.25
CA THR A 258 10.07 10.11 9.91
C THR A 258 9.42 10.19 11.28
N VAL A 259 8.57 9.21 11.55
CA VAL A 259 7.81 9.03 12.78
C VAL A 259 8.34 7.83 13.57
N ARG A 260 8.56 8.02 14.87
CA ARG A 260 8.93 6.96 15.83
C ARG A 260 7.89 7.00 16.97
N ASN A 261 7.52 5.94 17.68
CA ASN A 261 8.33 4.84 18.16
C ASN A 261 7.46 3.61 18.55
N SER A 262 8.09 2.49 18.92
CA SER A 262 7.64 1.65 20.05
C SER A 262 8.70 1.55 21.17
N SER A 263 9.78 2.35 21.04
CA SER A 263 10.39 3.19 22.10
C SER A 263 11.69 3.91 21.68
N GLY A 264 12.13 3.83 20.43
CA GLY A 264 13.21 4.70 19.90
C GLY A 264 12.81 6.16 19.63
N LYS A 265 12.18 6.84 20.62
CA LYS A 265 11.62 8.22 20.62
C LYS A 265 12.62 9.25 20.03
N THR A 266 12.32 10.09 19.02
CA THR A 266 11.36 11.21 18.95
C THR A 266 10.47 11.10 17.71
N MET A 267 9.22 11.60 17.81
CA MET A 267 8.09 11.08 17.05
C MET A 267 7.71 11.75 15.73
N ALA A 268 8.32 12.87 15.39
CA ALA A 268 8.35 13.32 14.00
C ALA A 268 9.58 14.19 13.83
N TYR A 269 10.41 13.86 12.84
CA TYR A 269 11.49 14.71 12.39
C TYR A 269 11.33 15.01 10.91
N PHE A 270 11.63 16.26 10.56
CA PHE A 270 11.60 16.77 9.20
C PHE A 270 13.03 16.93 8.72
N ARG A 271 13.39 16.27 7.63
CA ARG A 271 14.74 16.32 7.05
C ARG A 271 14.71 16.95 5.67
N GLY A 272 15.47 18.04 5.50
CA GLY A 272 15.65 18.72 4.22
C GLY A 272 16.61 17.98 3.30
N ALA A 273 16.63 18.33 2.01
CA ALA A 273 17.51 17.71 1.00
C ALA A 273 19.01 17.89 1.31
N ASN A 274 19.37 18.95 2.03
CA ASN A 274 20.72 19.22 2.50
C ASN A 274 21.08 18.51 3.82
N GLY A 275 20.17 17.69 4.37
CA GLY A 275 20.40 16.91 5.58
C GLY A 275 20.09 17.63 6.90
N ASN A 276 19.64 18.89 6.88
CA ASN A 276 19.18 19.58 8.08
C ASN A 276 17.93 18.90 8.66
N GLU A 277 17.88 18.75 9.98
CA GLU A 277 16.78 18.09 10.70
C GLU A 277 16.07 19.06 11.65
N ILE A 278 14.74 19.01 11.66
CA ILE A 278 13.88 19.77 12.56
C ILE A 278 12.99 18.78 13.30
N ALA A 279 13.06 18.78 14.63
CA ALA A 279 12.15 17.98 15.44
C ALA A 279 10.78 18.67 15.56
N LEU A 280 9.69 17.91 15.53
CA LEU A 280 8.34 18.44 15.76
C LEU A 280 8.23 19.22 17.09
N SER A 281 8.94 18.77 18.12
CA SER A 281 9.00 19.43 19.43
C SER A 281 9.66 20.81 19.40
N ALA A 282 10.45 21.13 18.38
CA ALA A 282 11.05 22.47 18.21
C ALA A 282 10.10 23.44 17.50
N ILE A 283 9.12 22.92 16.76
CA ILE A 283 8.12 23.70 16.01
C ILE A 283 6.94 24.07 16.92
N ASN A 284 6.55 23.15 17.81
CA ASN A 284 5.45 23.35 18.74
C ASN A 284 5.96 23.15 20.18
N ALA A 285 5.98 24.23 20.97
CA ALA A 285 6.58 24.29 22.31
C ALA A 285 5.89 23.42 23.38
N ALA A 286 4.94 22.56 23.00
CA ALA A 286 4.26 21.63 23.89
C ALA A 286 5.11 20.37 24.15
N ALA A 287 5.37 20.06 25.41
CA ALA A 287 6.24 18.97 25.86
C ALA A 287 5.69 17.53 25.64
N GLU A 288 4.65 17.33 24.82
CA GLU A 288 3.75 16.15 24.93
C GLU A 288 3.53 15.30 23.67
N TYR A 289 4.45 15.27 22.72
CA TYR A 289 4.35 14.30 21.62
C TYR A 289 5.02 12.97 22.02
N GLN A 290 4.33 12.20 22.87
CA GLN A 290 4.55 10.75 23.14
C GLN A 290 3.54 9.84 22.40
N ASP A 291 2.43 10.40 21.89
CA ASP A 291 1.50 9.75 20.95
C ASP A 291 1.03 10.77 19.88
N LEU A 292 1.04 10.42 18.59
CA LEU A 292 0.50 11.24 17.48
C LEU A 292 -0.93 10.81 17.09
N THR A 293 -1.61 10.05 17.96
CA THR A 293 -3.04 9.73 17.80
C THR A 293 -3.87 11.01 17.66
N GLY A 294 -4.76 11.05 16.67
CA GLY A 294 -5.57 12.22 16.33
C GLY A 294 -4.90 13.18 15.32
N TYR A 295 -3.60 12.99 15.03
CA TYR A 295 -2.89 13.84 14.08
C TYR A 295 -2.98 13.32 12.65
N THR A 296 -3.10 14.25 11.70
CA THR A 296 -2.98 14.01 10.26
C THR A 296 -1.66 14.56 9.75
N LEU A 297 -0.92 13.77 8.98
CA LEU A 297 0.34 14.18 8.37
C LEU A 297 0.17 14.47 6.87
N TYR A 298 0.54 15.68 6.46
CA TYR A 298 0.56 16.13 5.07
C TYR A 298 2.00 16.27 4.56
N ALA A 299 2.30 15.72 3.38
CA ALA A 299 3.60 15.91 2.73
C ALA A 299 3.84 17.38 2.30
N GLY A 300 2.77 18.08 1.91
CA GLY A 300 2.82 19.48 1.45
C GLY A 300 2.49 20.52 2.54
N GLY A 301 2.51 21.80 2.15
CA GLY A 301 2.15 22.95 3.00
C GLY A 301 0.78 23.56 2.73
N LEU A 302 0.39 24.53 3.56
CA LEU A 302 -0.66 25.52 3.22
C LEU A 302 0.03 26.86 3.03
N SER A 303 -0.21 27.55 1.91
CA SER A 303 0.12 28.96 1.79
C SER A 303 -1.16 29.80 1.73
N ASN A 304 -1.03 31.03 2.19
CA ASN A 304 -2.06 32.07 2.24
C ASN A 304 -2.59 32.40 0.83
N ASP A 305 -1.80 32.07 -0.20
CA ASP A 305 -2.04 32.38 -1.61
C ASP A 305 -2.40 31.13 -2.45
N ASN A 306 -2.75 30.00 -1.83
CA ASN A 306 -3.11 28.74 -2.51
C ASN A 306 -2.02 28.14 -3.44
N VAL A 307 -0.79 28.66 -3.44
CA VAL A 307 0.33 28.11 -4.21
C VAL A 307 1.20 27.24 -3.30
N VAL A 308 1.18 25.93 -3.53
CA VAL A 308 2.01 24.95 -2.79
C VAL A 308 2.96 24.29 -3.78
N SER A 309 4.26 24.43 -3.56
CA SER A 309 5.29 23.63 -4.24
C SER A 309 5.79 22.56 -3.26
N ALA A 310 5.36 21.32 -3.41
CA ALA A 310 6.08 20.23 -2.76
C ALA A 310 7.30 19.81 -3.61
N SER A 311 8.35 19.37 -2.95
CA SER A 311 9.44 18.60 -3.55
C SER A 311 9.19 17.11 -3.29
N ASP A 312 9.98 16.23 -3.93
CA ASP A 312 10.00 14.80 -3.58
C ASP A 312 10.12 14.62 -2.05
N CYS A 313 9.23 13.81 -1.48
CA CYS A 313 9.08 13.64 -0.03
C CYS A 313 8.89 12.16 0.30
N THR A 314 9.65 11.68 1.28
CA THR A 314 9.45 10.36 1.87
C THR A 314 8.90 10.50 3.27
N ILE A 315 7.77 9.86 3.55
CA ILE A 315 7.19 9.72 4.89
C ILE A 315 7.51 8.31 5.38
N THR A 316 8.24 8.18 6.48
CA THR A 316 8.62 6.89 7.07
C THR A 316 7.99 6.73 8.45
N MET A 317 7.18 5.71 8.66
CA MET A 317 6.76 5.27 9.99
C MET A 317 7.58 4.05 10.40
N GLU A 318 8.35 4.17 11.47
CA GLU A 318 9.10 3.06 12.10
C GLU A 318 8.38 2.54 13.36
N GLY A 319 7.17 3.03 13.60
CA GLY A 319 6.39 2.84 14.82
C GLY A 319 5.39 3.99 14.98
N GLY A 320 4.93 4.23 16.20
CA GLY A 320 4.00 5.31 16.53
C GLY A 320 2.60 5.09 15.95
N ARG A 321 1.73 6.09 16.17
CA ARG A 321 0.34 6.06 15.71
C ARG A 321 0.00 7.40 15.06
N LEU A 322 -0.67 7.37 13.93
CA LEU A 322 -1.25 8.53 13.24
C LEU A 322 -2.70 8.23 12.88
N THR A 323 -3.50 9.28 12.66
CA THR A 323 -4.86 9.09 12.15
C THR A 323 -4.86 8.96 10.64
N ASN A 324 -4.31 9.94 9.92
CA ASN A 324 -4.23 9.92 8.45
C ASN A 324 -2.83 10.27 7.96
N ILE A 325 -2.48 9.76 6.78
CA ILE A 325 -1.30 10.21 6.03
C ILE A 325 -1.73 10.60 4.63
N TYR A 326 -1.42 11.83 4.25
CA TYR A 326 -1.77 12.41 2.98
C TYR A 326 -0.52 12.91 2.25
N GLY A 327 -0.25 12.34 1.09
CA GLY A 327 0.82 12.77 0.17
C GLY A 327 0.50 14.06 -0.60
N TYR A 328 -0.45 14.86 -0.13
CA TYR A 328 -0.89 16.12 -0.75
C TYR A 328 -1.04 17.24 0.29
N ASN A 329 -1.53 18.42 -0.10
CA ASN A 329 -1.84 19.52 0.83
C ASN A 329 -3.26 19.39 1.40
N GLY A 330 -3.51 19.89 2.62
CA GLY A 330 -4.80 19.77 3.31
C GLY A 330 -6.03 20.38 2.63
N ASN A 331 -5.90 20.98 1.45
CA ASN A 331 -6.98 21.58 0.67
C ASN A 331 -7.38 20.76 -0.57
N GLY A 332 -6.80 19.56 -0.78
CA GLY A 332 -7.17 18.69 -1.90
C GLY A 332 -6.75 19.20 -3.29
N ALA A 333 -5.85 20.18 -3.36
CA ALA A 333 -5.38 20.73 -4.63
C ALA A 333 -4.23 19.89 -5.20
N ASN A 334 -4.34 19.51 -6.47
CA ASN A 334 -3.28 18.82 -7.22
C ASN A 334 -2.00 19.64 -7.23
N ILE A 335 -0.90 19.05 -6.77
CA ILE A 335 0.39 19.72 -6.77
C ILE A 335 0.98 19.67 -8.20
N SER A 336 1.41 20.82 -8.72
CA SER A 336 2.04 20.93 -10.05
C SER A 336 3.56 20.95 -9.93
N GLY A 337 4.25 19.92 -10.43
CA GLY A 337 5.72 19.82 -10.46
C GLY A 337 6.22 18.40 -10.18
N ARG A 338 7.52 18.13 -10.42
CA ARG A 338 8.18 16.82 -10.18
C ARG A 338 8.01 16.38 -8.72
N GLN A 339 7.21 15.34 -8.42
CA GLN A 339 6.92 14.95 -7.04
C GLN A 339 6.61 13.45 -6.89
N ASN A 340 7.62 12.68 -6.54
CA ASN A 340 7.49 11.31 -6.03
C ASN A 340 7.27 11.39 -4.51
N VAL A 341 6.04 11.15 -4.03
CA VAL A 341 5.78 10.97 -2.60
C VAL A 341 5.78 9.48 -2.28
N ILE A 342 6.68 9.06 -1.40
CA ILE A 342 6.81 7.65 -0.97
C ILE A 342 6.38 7.54 0.49
N ILE A 343 5.46 6.63 0.78
CA ILE A 343 5.01 6.35 2.15
C ILE A 343 5.56 4.99 2.56
N GLN A 344 6.43 4.96 3.57
CA GLN A 344 7.07 3.75 4.08
C GLN A 344 6.52 3.43 5.47
N LEU A 345 5.74 2.36 5.59
CA LEU A 345 5.19 1.85 6.83
C LEU A 345 6.02 0.62 7.26
N LYS A 346 7.11 0.88 7.98
CA LYS A 346 8.03 -0.14 8.53
C LYS A 346 7.57 -0.61 9.92
N GLY A 347 6.26 -0.58 10.16
CA GLY A 347 5.63 -0.67 11.47
C GLY A 347 4.70 0.51 11.73
N GLY A 348 4.18 0.59 12.96
CA GLY A 348 3.27 1.66 13.37
C GLY A 348 1.83 1.48 12.90
N SER A 349 0.95 2.36 13.35
CA SER A 349 -0.48 2.28 13.05
C SER A 349 -0.98 3.59 12.43
N VAL A 350 -1.65 3.48 11.29
CA VAL A 350 -2.48 4.54 10.70
C VAL A 350 -3.92 4.08 10.79
N THR A 351 -4.72 4.71 11.64
CA THR A 351 -6.07 4.20 11.96
C THR A 351 -7.10 4.46 10.86
N ASN A 352 -6.82 5.39 9.94
CA ASN A 352 -7.74 5.83 8.91
C ASN A 352 -7.02 5.80 7.54
N ASP A 353 -7.13 6.85 6.72
CA ASP A 353 -6.73 6.79 5.32
C ASP A 353 -5.23 7.05 5.11
N VAL A 354 -4.64 6.27 4.20
CA VAL A 354 -3.32 6.53 3.62
C VAL A 354 -3.53 6.81 2.14
N VAL A 355 -3.31 8.06 1.74
CA VAL A 355 -3.53 8.52 0.36
C VAL A 355 -2.30 9.29 -0.09
N GLY A 356 -1.96 9.22 -1.35
CA GLY A 356 -0.95 10.08 -1.94
C GLY A 356 -1.13 10.18 -3.44
N PHE A 357 -0.29 11.01 -4.04
CA PHE A 357 -0.32 11.31 -5.45
C PHE A 357 1.11 11.21 -5.99
N VAL A 358 1.30 10.48 -7.07
CA VAL A 358 2.48 10.63 -7.94
C VAL A 358 1.93 10.99 -9.32
N LYS A 359 2.58 11.89 -10.05
CA LYS A 359 2.27 12.06 -11.47
C LYS A 359 3.15 11.10 -12.26
N ASP A 360 2.57 10.33 -13.18
CA ASP A 360 3.39 9.67 -14.19
C ASP A 360 4.01 10.71 -15.16
N ALA A 361 4.87 10.22 -16.05
CA ALA A 361 5.54 11.04 -17.06
C ALA A 361 4.56 11.81 -17.98
N ASP A 362 3.29 11.40 -18.03
CA ASP A 362 2.23 11.99 -18.86
C ASP A 362 1.31 12.94 -18.08
N GLY A 363 1.57 13.17 -16.78
CA GLY A 363 0.79 14.06 -15.93
C GLY A 363 -0.55 13.48 -15.47
N LYS A 364 -0.78 12.18 -15.64
CA LYS A 364 -1.92 11.47 -15.03
C LYS A 364 -1.56 11.07 -13.59
N PRO A 365 -2.55 10.99 -12.68
CA PRO A 365 -2.30 10.46 -11.34
C PRO A 365 -1.88 8.98 -11.45
N SER A 366 -0.61 8.70 -11.20
CA SER A 366 -0.11 7.37 -10.91
C SER A 366 -0.17 7.11 -9.40
N ASN A 367 -0.31 5.84 -9.06
CA ASN A 367 -0.50 5.43 -7.67
C ASN A 367 0.73 5.73 -6.80
N VAL A 368 0.49 5.95 -5.51
CA VAL A 368 1.55 6.05 -4.49
C VAL A 368 2.33 4.75 -4.41
N ALA A 369 3.65 4.82 -4.24
CA ALA A 369 4.42 3.70 -3.70
C ALA A 369 4.23 3.64 -2.17
N VAL A 370 3.24 2.86 -1.71
CA VAL A 370 3.09 2.54 -0.28
C VAL A 370 3.92 1.30 0.00
N ASN A 371 5.01 1.47 0.74
CA ASN A 371 5.90 0.38 1.09
C ASN A 371 5.57 -0.10 2.49
N VAL A 372 5.31 -1.41 2.66
CA VAL A 372 5.01 -2.02 3.95
C VAL A 372 6.09 -3.03 4.36
N SER A 373 6.38 -3.10 5.66
CA SER A 373 7.23 -4.14 6.28
C SER A 373 7.08 -4.12 7.81
N GLY A 374 7.50 -5.19 8.50
CA GLY A 374 7.49 -5.27 9.97
C GLY A 374 6.09 -5.58 10.53
N ASN A 375 5.63 -4.77 11.49
CA ASN A 375 4.30 -4.88 12.09
C ASN A 375 3.42 -3.64 11.78
N PRO A 376 3.03 -3.41 10.51
CA PRO A 376 2.19 -2.29 10.14
C PRO A 376 0.71 -2.56 10.45
N SER A 377 -0.03 -1.51 10.75
CA SER A 377 -1.50 -1.49 10.81
C SER A 377 -2.01 -0.28 10.03
N VAL A 378 -2.86 -0.50 9.04
CA VAL A 378 -3.37 0.54 8.13
C VAL A 378 -4.86 0.36 7.91
N GLY A 379 -5.60 1.42 8.22
CA GLY A 379 -7.05 1.46 8.10
C GLY A 379 -7.77 0.73 9.22
N ASP A 380 -9.07 0.59 9.05
CA ASP A 380 -10.01 0.13 10.08
C ASP A 380 -10.73 -1.18 9.70
N LYS A 381 -10.37 -1.78 8.56
CA LYS A 381 -11.00 -3.00 7.99
C LYS A 381 -12.46 -2.79 7.54
N THR A 382 -13.03 -1.59 7.60
CA THR A 382 -14.45 -1.35 7.29
C THR A 382 -14.69 -0.25 6.27
N SER A 383 -13.99 0.87 6.36
CA SER A 383 -14.26 2.08 5.58
C SER A 383 -13.01 2.82 5.13
N HIS A 384 -11.88 2.58 5.80
CA HIS A 384 -10.67 3.37 5.69
C HIS A 384 -9.45 2.51 5.43
N GLY A 385 -8.52 3.00 4.63
CA GLY A 385 -7.32 2.26 4.25
C GLY A 385 -6.49 2.92 3.16
N VAL A 386 -5.76 2.11 2.39
CA VAL A 386 -5.00 2.57 1.23
C VAL A 386 -5.90 2.60 0.01
N TRP A 387 -6.04 3.77 -0.61
CA TRP A 387 -6.90 3.94 -1.79
C TRP A 387 -6.16 3.52 -3.05
N LEU A 388 -6.77 2.63 -3.82
CA LEU A 388 -6.26 2.23 -5.11
C LEU A 388 -6.84 3.16 -6.20
N ASN A 389 -5.99 3.97 -6.85
CA ASN A 389 -6.45 4.94 -7.88
C ASN A 389 -6.43 4.37 -9.31
N SER A 390 -5.55 3.40 -9.60
CA SER A 390 -5.40 2.71 -10.89
C SER A 390 -4.90 1.29 -10.68
N LEU A 391 -5.20 0.36 -11.58
CA LEU A 391 -4.76 -1.05 -11.48
C LEU A 391 -3.60 -1.40 -12.43
N SER A 392 -2.96 -0.39 -13.05
CA SER A 392 -1.89 -0.59 -14.03
C SER A 392 -0.55 -1.05 -13.42
N SER A 393 -0.37 -0.96 -12.10
CA SER A 393 0.77 -1.50 -11.33
C SER A 393 0.39 -1.63 -9.85
N PRO A 394 0.94 -2.63 -9.12
CA PRO A 394 0.63 -2.82 -7.70
C PRO A 394 1.03 -1.58 -6.89
N ILE A 395 0.09 -1.12 -6.06
CA ILE A 395 0.17 0.15 -5.31
C ILE A 395 0.91 -0.02 -4.00
N VAL A 396 0.87 -1.23 -3.45
CA VAL A 396 1.52 -1.58 -2.20
C VAL A 396 2.72 -2.48 -2.50
N SER A 397 3.90 -2.06 -2.10
CA SER A 397 5.11 -2.90 -2.16
C SER A 397 5.43 -3.48 -0.79
N ILE A 398 5.49 -4.81 -0.68
CA ILE A 398 5.91 -5.52 0.53
C ILE A 398 7.43 -5.64 0.48
N THR A 399 8.10 -4.75 1.20
CA THR A 399 9.56 -4.57 1.14
C THR A 399 10.33 -5.41 2.16
N GLY A 400 9.62 -6.09 3.06
CA GLY A 400 10.14 -7.00 4.08
C GLY A 400 8.99 -7.79 4.72
N SER A 401 9.30 -8.77 5.58
CA SER A 401 8.29 -9.63 6.21
C SER A 401 7.22 -8.80 6.96
N ILE A 402 5.95 -9.14 6.75
CA ILE A 402 4.77 -8.59 7.45
C ILE A 402 4.08 -9.63 8.34
N SER A 403 4.76 -10.76 8.60
CA SER A 403 4.21 -11.89 9.35
C SER A 403 3.72 -11.51 10.76
N SER A 404 4.37 -10.53 11.40
CA SER A 404 4.01 -10.01 12.72
C SER A 404 2.74 -9.14 12.75
N ALA A 405 2.22 -8.73 11.60
CA ALA A 405 0.97 -7.96 11.52
C ALA A 405 -0.25 -8.83 11.84
N GLU A 406 -1.33 -8.22 12.32
CA GLU A 406 -2.61 -8.92 12.51
C GLU A 406 -3.25 -9.33 11.18
N ALA A 407 -4.20 -10.29 11.23
CA ALA A 407 -5.00 -10.63 10.07
C ALA A 407 -5.80 -9.42 9.56
N GLY A 408 -5.74 -9.16 8.25
CA GLY A 408 -6.34 -8.00 7.61
C GLY A 408 -5.82 -6.65 8.15
N ALA A 409 -4.59 -6.59 8.69
CA ALA A 409 -4.00 -5.37 9.21
C ALA A 409 -3.81 -4.26 8.16
N ILE A 410 -3.77 -4.61 6.87
CA ILE A 410 -3.61 -3.68 5.76
C ILE A 410 -4.94 -3.63 4.99
N THR A 411 -5.72 -2.58 5.21
CA THR A 411 -6.98 -2.37 4.48
C THR A 411 -6.72 -1.64 3.17
N LEU A 412 -7.22 -2.18 2.05
CA LEU A 412 -7.16 -1.57 0.72
C LEU A 412 -8.58 -1.23 0.25
N ILE A 413 -8.71 -0.17 -0.55
CA ILE A 413 -9.98 0.25 -1.17
C ILE A 413 -9.80 0.18 -2.68
N ALA A 414 -10.56 -0.72 -3.32
CA ALA A 414 -10.48 -1.03 -4.75
C ALA A 414 -10.73 0.17 -5.67
N ALA A 415 -10.06 0.17 -6.82
CA ALA A 415 -10.28 1.14 -7.89
C ALA A 415 -11.49 0.70 -8.74
N GLY A 416 -12.60 1.44 -8.67
CA GLY A 416 -13.78 1.19 -9.52
C GLY A 416 -14.27 -0.27 -9.50
N SER A 417 -14.51 -0.83 -10.69
CA SER A 417 -14.85 -2.24 -10.93
C SER A 417 -13.56 -3.07 -11.10
N THR A 418 -12.92 -3.40 -9.97
CA THR A 418 -11.70 -4.24 -9.95
C THR A 418 -12.00 -5.66 -10.41
N GLN A 419 -11.15 -6.21 -11.29
CA GLN A 419 -11.33 -7.53 -11.92
C GLN A 419 -10.50 -8.62 -11.21
N ASN A 420 -10.88 -9.89 -11.38
CA ASN A 420 -10.06 -11.04 -10.97
C ASN A 420 -8.68 -11.03 -11.64
N GLY A 421 -7.65 -11.47 -10.92
CA GLY A 421 -6.25 -11.43 -11.34
C GLY A 421 -5.60 -10.05 -11.19
N THR A 422 -6.34 -9.03 -10.76
CA THR A 422 -5.78 -7.72 -10.45
C THR A 422 -4.74 -7.85 -9.34
N GLN A 423 -3.52 -7.41 -9.60
CA GLN A 423 -2.45 -7.33 -8.60
C GLN A 423 -2.65 -6.08 -7.74
N VAL A 424 -2.90 -6.27 -6.44
CA VAL A 424 -3.14 -5.17 -5.49
C VAL A 424 -1.91 -4.87 -4.62
N ALA A 425 -1.00 -5.84 -4.47
CA ALA A 425 0.29 -5.64 -3.85
C ALA A 425 1.37 -6.53 -4.49
N GLU A 426 2.63 -6.13 -4.38
CA GLU A 426 3.80 -6.88 -4.86
C GLU A 426 4.86 -6.96 -3.78
N ALA A 427 5.39 -8.15 -3.54
CA ALA A 427 6.48 -8.39 -2.62
C ALA A 427 7.82 -8.37 -3.35
N THR A 428 8.83 -7.74 -2.73
CA THR A 428 10.20 -7.77 -3.26
C THR A 428 10.84 -9.16 -3.18
N SER A 429 10.23 -10.08 -2.43
CA SER A 429 10.52 -11.51 -2.37
C SER A 429 9.22 -12.28 -2.16
N SER A 430 9.03 -13.40 -2.85
CA SER A 430 7.86 -14.28 -2.65
C SER A 430 7.68 -14.74 -1.20
N SER A 431 8.78 -14.84 -0.44
CA SER A 431 8.75 -15.18 1.00
C SER A 431 8.09 -14.12 1.90
N TYR A 432 7.84 -12.90 1.38
CA TYR A 432 7.15 -11.84 2.11
C TYR A 432 5.68 -11.69 1.73
N ALA A 433 5.22 -12.32 0.63
CA ALA A 433 3.83 -12.24 0.22
C ALA A 433 2.93 -12.94 1.25
N ASP A 434 1.92 -12.23 1.75
CA ASP A 434 0.98 -12.75 2.74
C ASP A 434 -0.39 -12.09 2.57
N ALA A 435 -1.28 -12.72 1.79
CA ALA A 435 -2.61 -12.21 1.54
C ALA A 435 -3.51 -12.17 2.78
N GLY A 436 -3.21 -12.98 3.80
CA GLY A 436 -3.95 -12.99 5.07
C GLY A 436 -3.81 -11.69 5.86
N LYS A 437 -2.81 -10.86 5.54
CA LYS A 437 -2.64 -9.53 6.13
C LYS A 437 -3.44 -8.43 5.42
N PHE A 438 -4.08 -8.74 4.29
CA PHE A 438 -4.82 -7.78 3.50
C PHE A 438 -6.33 -7.93 3.67
N LYS A 439 -7.05 -6.81 3.59
CA LYS A 439 -8.50 -6.78 3.41
C LYS A 439 -8.83 -5.80 2.30
N LEU A 440 -9.37 -6.28 1.19
CA LEU A 440 -9.73 -5.45 0.04
C LEU A 440 -11.23 -5.15 0.05
N LEU A 441 -11.59 -3.88 0.15
CA LEU A 441 -12.98 -3.41 0.04
C LEU A 441 -13.28 -2.99 -1.39
N THR A 442 -14.53 -3.16 -1.83
CA THR A 442 -15.00 -2.55 -3.09
C THR A 442 -14.88 -1.03 -3.03
N SER A 443 -14.88 -0.38 -4.21
CA SER A 443 -14.80 1.09 -4.32
C SER A 443 -15.92 1.82 -3.56
N ASN A 444 -17.09 1.20 -3.41
CA ASN A 444 -18.21 1.70 -2.61
C ASN A 444 -18.23 1.24 -1.14
N ARG A 445 -17.25 0.43 -0.72
CA ARG A 445 -17.08 -0.10 0.65
C ARG A 445 -18.21 -0.99 1.17
N ASN A 446 -19.09 -1.46 0.27
CA ASN A 446 -20.24 -2.27 0.64
C ASN A 446 -19.91 -3.77 0.73
N SER A 447 -18.81 -4.21 0.13
CA SER A 447 -18.40 -5.62 0.15
C SER A 447 -16.89 -5.77 0.19
N VAL A 448 -16.45 -6.96 0.57
CA VAL A 448 -15.05 -7.38 0.61
C VAL A 448 -14.77 -8.22 -0.63
N LEU A 449 -13.72 -7.88 -1.38
CA LEU A 449 -13.22 -8.70 -2.47
C LEU A 449 -12.21 -9.71 -1.91
N PRO A 450 -12.35 -11.01 -2.23
CA PRO A 450 -11.38 -12.00 -1.79
C PRO A 450 -10.02 -11.76 -2.46
N VAL A 451 -8.95 -11.99 -1.70
CA VAL A 451 -7.56 -11.86 -2.17
C VAL A 451 -6.75 -13.08 -1.78
N GLY A 452 -5.74 -13.42 -2.57
CA GLY A 452 -4.74 -14.43 -2.23
C GLY A 452 -3.42 -14.16 -2.92
N ILE A 453 -2.54 -15.17 -3.02
CA ILE A 453 -1.16 -15.00 -3.49
C ILE A 453 -0.98 -15.63 -4.87
N SER A 454 -0.22 -14.97 -5.74
CA SER A 454 0.31 -15.50 -7.00
C SER A 454 1.76 -15.04 -7.14
N ASP A 455 2.72 -15.95 -7.02
CA ASP A 455 4.16 -15.64 -6.95
C ASP A 455 4.50 -14.61 -5.86
N SER A 456 5.00 -13.44 -6.26
CA SER A 456 5.28 -12.31 -5.37
C SER A 456 4.09 -11.37 -5.22
N TYR A 457 2.94 -11.64 -5.83
CA TYR A 457 1.79 -10.73 -5.86
C TYR A 457 0.68 -11.14 -4.91
N VAL A 458 -0.02 -10.14 -4.36
CA VAL A 458 -1.37 -10.31 -3.79
C VAL A 458 -2.37 -9.96 -4.89
N VAL A 459 -3.30 -10.87 -5.19
CA VAL A 459 -4.22 -10.77 -6.33
C VAL A 459 -5.68 -10.89 -5.89
N VAL A 460 -6.59 -10.23 -6.62
CA VAL A 460 -8.05 -10.31 -6.43
C VAL A 460 -8.61 -11.60 -7.03
N PHE A 461 -9.53 -12.25 -6.33
CA PHE A 461 -10.41 -13.31 -6.82
C PHE A 461 -11.88 -12.84 -6.75
N GLY A 462 -12.83 -13.45 -7.46
CA GLY A 462 -14.27 -13.12 -7.31
C GLY A 462 -15.20 -14.33 -7.45
N THR A 463 -16.33 -14.30 -8.20
CA THR A 463 -17.43 -15.32 -8.14
C THR A 463 -17.97 -15.78 -9.50
N VAL A 464 -18.38 -17.06 -9.63
CA VAL A 464 -19.09 -17.62 -10.82
C VAL A 464 -20.61 -17.57 -10.60
N SER A 465 -21.39 -17.24 -11.63
CA SER A 465 -22.86 -17.30 -11.60
C SER A 465 -23.38 -18.04 -12.84
N LEU A 466 -24.43 -18.83 -12.70
CA LEU A 466 -25.17 -19.45 -13.79
C LEU A 466 -26.44 -18.63 -14.09
N PRO A 467 -26.84 -18.49 -15.38
CA PRO A 467 -28.04 -17.74 -15.74
C PRO A 467 -29.32 -18.23 -15.06
N GLU A 468 -30.27 -17.34 -14.84
CA GLU A 468 -31.69 -17.71 -14.72
C GLU A 468 -32.28 -17.91 -16.11
N VAL A 469 -32.48 -19.16 -16.53
CA VAL A 469 -33.10 -19.49 -17.83
C VAL A 469 -34.56 -19.88 -17.64
N PRO A 470 -35.52 -19.27 -18.38
CA PRO A 470 -36.93 -19.63 -18.32
C PRO A 470 -37.25 -20.84 -19.20
N ILE A 471 -37.66 -21.94 -18.55
CA ILE A 471 -38.54 -23.06 -18.98
C ILE A 471 -38.29 -23.72 -20.36
N TRP A 472 -38.17 -25.05 -20.33
CA TRP A 472 -37.95 -25.99 -21.44
C TRP A 472 -39.02 -25.87 -22.55
N GLY A 473 -38.61 -26.09 -23.81
CA GLY A 473 -39.48 -26.12 -24.99
C GLY A 473 -38.95 -27.01 -26.12
N GLU A 474 -39.86 -27.58 -26.90
CA GLU A 474 -39.71 -28.86 -27.63
C GLU A 474 -38.54 -28.94 -28.64
N GLY A 475 -37.58 -29.83 -28.34
CA GLY A 475 -36.53 -30.30 -29.27
C GLY A 475 -35.14 -30.52 -28.64
N ASP A 476 -35.12 -30.82 -27.34
CA ASP A 476 -34.42 -30.04 -26.30
C ASP A 476 -32.92 -29.76 -26.51
N SER A 477 -32.63 -28.48 -26.80
CA SER A 477 -31.30 -27.89 -26.71
C SER A 477 -31.28 -26.79 -25.65
N PHE A 478 -30.48 -26.97 -24.60
CA PHE A 478 -30.28 -25.96 -23.55
C PHE A 478 -29.01 -25.15 -23.83
N THR A 479 -29.17 -23.90 -24.25
CA THR A 479 -28.08 -22.94 -24.50
C THR A 479 -27.97 -22.00 -23.30
N LEU A 480 -26.81 -21.94 -22.65
CA LEU A 480 -26.56 -20.96 -21.59
C LEU A 480 -26.52 -19.56 -22.21
N GLY A 481 -27.16 -18.56 -21.59
CA GLY A 481 -27.16 -17.18 -22.10
C GLY A 481 -25.75 -16.56 -22.08
N ASP A 482 -25.59 -15.40 -22.73
CA ASP A 482 -24.33 -14.66 -22.68
C ASP A 482 -24.23 -13.86 -21.36
N GLY A 483 -23.07 -13.91 -20.70
CA GLY A 483 -22.65 -12.94 -19.67
C GLY A 483 -22.74 -13.40 -18.22
N HIS A 484 -22.43 -14.66 -17.91
CA HIS A 484 -22.64 -15.23 -16.57
C HIS A 484 -21.36 -15.56 -15.79
N ILE A 485 -20.24 -15.76 -16.49
CA ILE A 485 -18.93 -15.88 -15.85
C ILE A 485 -18.27 -14.50 -15.80
N LEU A 486 -17.89 -14.06 -14.59
CA LEU A 486 -17.23 -12.77 -14.36
C LEU A 486 -15.71 -12.89 -14.14
N GLU A 487 -15.19 -14.12 -14.13
CA GLU A 487 -13.89 -14.51 -13.57
C GLU A 487 -13.03 -15.28 -14.57
N GLY A 488 -11.71 -15.13 -14.55
CA GLY A 488 -10.81 -16.04 -15.28
C GLY A 488 -10.35 -17.19 -14.39
N GLY A 489 -9.87 -18.29 -14.98
CA GLY A 489 -9.37 -19.42 -14.19
C GLY A 489 -8.35 -20.30 -14.90
N THR A 490 -7.75 -21.19 -14.11
CA THR A 490 -6.82 -22.22 -14.58
C THR A 490 -7.56 -23.43 -15.13
N TYR A 491 -8.63 -23.85 -14.46
CA TYR A 491 -9.46 -24.97 -14.90
C TYR A 491 -10.88 -24.49 -15.13
N PHE A 492 -11.42 -24.85 -16.28
CA PHE A 492 -12.84 -24.69 -16.62
C PHE A 492 -13.44 -26.08 -16.78
N SER A 493 -14.44 -26.42 -15.98
CA SER A 493 -15.15 -27.70 -16.12
C SER A 493 -16.65 -27.55 -16.10
N VAL A 494 -17.30 -28.48 -16.80
CA VAL A 494 -18.76 -28.59 -16.88
C VAL A 494 -19.13 -30.02 -16.54
N PHE A 495 -20.01 -30.18 -15.56
CA PHE A 495 -20.49 -31.47 -15.08
C PHE A 495 -22.02 -31.49 -15.08
N VAL A 496 -22.60 -32.54 -15.65
CA VAL A 496 -24.03 -32.83 -15.56
C VAL A 496 -24.33 -34.01 -14.68
N LYS A 497 -25.37 -33.87 -13.85
CA LYS A 497 -25.93 -34.91 -13.00
C LYS A 497 -27.43 -35.05 -13.28
N SER A 498 -27.94 -36.26 -13.12
CA SER A 498 -29.40 -36.53 -13.15
C SER A 498 -29.67 -37.72 -12.24
N PRO A 499 -30.86 -37.82 -11.62
CA PRO A 499 -31.22 -38.95 -10.76
C PRO A 499 -31.05 -40.31 -11.45
N ASP A 500 -31.38 -40.38 -12.74
CA ASP A 500 -31.32 -41.63 -13.53
C ASP A 500 -29.98 -41.83 -14.25
N ASN A 501 -28.98 -40.96 -14.01
CA ASN A 501 -27.68 -40.95 -14.68
C ASN A 501 -27.75 -40.94 -16.23
N ASN A 502 -28.85 -40.45 -16.80
CA ASN A 502 -29.09 -40.39 -18.24
C ASN A 502 -28.75 -39.03 -18.87
N ALA A 503 -28.41 -38.03 -18.07
CA ALA A 503 -28.01 -36.72 -18.57
C ALA A 503 -26.61 -36.74 -19.19
N TYR A 504 -26.48 -36.03 -20.31
CA TYR A 504 -25.24 -35.78 -21.02
C TYR A 504 -25.31 -34.43 -21.74
N PHE A 505 -24.20 -33.97 -22.29
CA PHE A 505 -24.16 -32.81 -23.16
C PHE A 505 -23.24 -33.03 -24.35
N THR A 506 -23.46 -32.25 -25.40
CA THR A 506 -22.53 -32.11 -26.53
C THR A 506 -21.83 -30.76 -26.44
N VAL A 507 -20.62 -30.68 -27.00
CA VAL A 507 -19.78 -29.49 -26.93
C VAL A 507 -19.75 -28.74 -28.27
N PRO A 508 -19.69 -27.40 -28.26
CA PRO A 508 -19.67 -26.61 -29.49
C PRO A 508 -18.35 -26.71 -30.24
N SER A 509 -17.25 -26.93 -29.52
CA SER A 509 -15.90 -27.01 -30.06
C SER A 509 -15.00 -27.86 -29.16
N THR A 510 -13.85 -28.28 -29.70
CA THR A 510 -12.81 -29.01 -28.96
C THR A 510 -11.77 -28.11 -28.30
N THR A 511 -11.83 -26.80 -28.58
CA THR A 511 -10.98 -25.75 -28.01
C THR A 511 -11.85 -24.63 -27.46
N LEU A 512 -11.31 -23.87 -26.50
CA LEU A 512 -11.91 -22.62 -26.04
C LEU A 512 -11.50 -21.48 -26.98
N LYS A 513 -12.45 -20.60 -27.29
CA LYS A 513 -12.24 -19.44 -28.17
C LYS A 513 -12.64 -18.14 -27.47
N ASP A 514 -11.95 -17.07 -27.80
CA ASP A 514 -12.31 -15.72 -27.37
C ASP A 514 -13.45 -15.12 -28.22
N GLU A 515 -13.81 -13.88 -27.92
CA GLU A 515 -14.85 -13.13 -28.63
C GLU A 515 -14.54 -12.84 -30.11
N ASN A 516 -13.27 -12.93 -30.50
CA ASN A 516 -12.82 -12.77 -31.88
C ASN A 516 -12.76 -14.11 -32.63
N GLY A 517 -13.02 -15.22 -31.94
CA GLY A 517 -12.95 -16.58 -32.48
C GLY A 517 -11.54 -17.16 -32.52
N GLU A 518 -10.57 -16.54 -31.86
CA GLU A 518 -9.21 -17.03 -31.70
C GLU A 518 -9.13 -18.03 -30.53
N ASN A 519 -8.22 -19.00 -30.62
CA ASN A 519 -8.05 -19.96 -29.52
C ASN A 519 -7.42 -19.25 -28.31
N VAL A 520 -8.00 -19.44 -27.13
CA VAL A 520 -7.37 -19.01 -25.88
C VAL A 520 -6.31 -20.02 -25.43
N ASP A 521 -5.39 -19.60 -24.55
CA ASP A 521 -4.36 -20.46 -23.96
C ASP A 521 -4.96 -21.46 -22.96
N ALA A 522 -5.67 -22.45 -23.48
CA ALA A 522 -6.29 -23.53 -22.73
C ALA A 522 -6.28 -24.81 -23.56
N GLU A 523 -5.81 -25.89 -22.95
CA GLU A 523 -5.85 -27.22 -23.53
C GLU A 523 -7.03 -28.02 -22.95
N PHE A 524 -7.56 -28.93 -23.75
CA PHE A 524 -8.47 -29.95 -23.24
C PHE A 524 -7.67 -30.92 -22.35
N ASP A 525 -8.08 -31.05 -21.09
CA ASP A 525 -7.44 -31.97 -20.15
C ASP A 525 -8.13 -33.33 -20.20
N MET A 526 -9.43 -33.36 -19.94
CA MET A 526 -10.19 -34.61 -19.96
C MET A 526 -11.70 -34.45 -20.13
N ALA A 527 -12.35 -35.55 -20.52
CA ALA A 527 -13.79 -35.69 -20.46
C ALA A 527 -14.18 -37.11 -20.04
N VAL A 528 -15.35 -37.23 -19.43
CA VAL A 528 -15.99 -38.52 -19.15
C VAL A 528 -17.16 -38.66 -20.11
N PRO A 529 -17.08 -39.54 -21.11
CA PRO A 529 -18.16 -39.76 -22.05
C PRO A 529 -19.40 -40.35 -21.36
N TYR A 530 -20.56 -39.98 -21.87
CA TYR A 530 -21.81 -40.64 -21.52
C TYR A 530 -21.82 -42.09 -22.01
N SER A 531 -22.40 -42.97 -21.21
CA SER A 531 -22.59 -44.36 -21.59
C SER A 531 -23.80 -44.97 -20.90
N GLU A 532 -24.75 -45.46 -21.71
CA GLU A 532 -25.87 -46.26 -21.22
C GLU A 532 -25.42 -47.53 -20.49
N ASN A 533 -24.27 -48.09 -20.90
CA ASN A 533 -23.73 -49.34 -20.34
C ASN A 533 -22.75 -49.11 -19.18
N GLY A 534 -22.46 -47.86 -18.81
CA GLY A 534 -21.52 -47.51 -17.74
C GLY A 534 -20.03 -47.80 -18.04
N ALA A 535 -19.70 -48.61 -19.06
CA ALA A 535 -18.35 -49.08 -19.34
C ALA A 535 -17.61 -48.23 -20.40
N VAL A 536 -17.20 -47.01 -20.05
CA VAL A 536 -16.38 -46.17 -20.96
C VAL A 536 -15.18 -45.60 -20.21
N THR A 537 -14.01 -45.66 -20.88
CA THR A 537 -12.78 -45.01 -20.41
C THR A 537 -12.88 -43.51 -20.65
N TYR A 538 -12.43 -42.69 -19.68
CA TYR A 538 -12.31 -41.25 -19.91
C TYR A 538 -11.46 -40.95 -21.17
N VAL A 539 -11.68 -39.79 -21.77
CA VAL A 539 -10.89 -39.31 -22.91
C VAL A 539 -9.99 -38.16 -22.47
N GLU A 540 -8.77 -38.10 -22.99
CA GLU A 540 -7.78 -37.03 -22.76
C GLU A 540 -7.11 -36.62 -24.06
N GLY A 541 -6.38 -35.49 -24.04
CA GLY A 541 -5.63 -35.00 -25.19
C GLY A 541 -6.51 -34.62 -26.38
N SER A 542 -6.36 -35.28 -27.53
CA SER A 542 -7.18 -34.98 -28.72
C SER A 542 -8.52 -35.73 -28.77
N GLY A 543 -8.95 -36.38 -27.69
CA GLY A 543 -10.14 -37.25 -27.66
C GLY A 543 -11.49 -36.55 -27.58
N LEU A 544 -11.54 -35.23 -27.39
CA LEU A 544 -12.79 -34.46 -27.40
C LEU A 544 -13.31 -34.31 -28.84
N THR A 545 -14.62 -34.50 -29.05
CA THR A 545 -15.27 -34.34 -30.36
C THR A 545 -16.61 -33.63 -30.18
N THR A 546 -17.04 -32.81 -31.15
CA THR A 546 -18.31 -32.06 -31.06
C THR A 546 -19.55 -32.95 -31.15
N THR A 547 -19.42 -34.15 -31.72
CA THR A 547 -20.49 -35.16 -31.79
C THR A 547 -20.50 -36.12 -30.60
N GLY A 548 -19.49 -36.03 -29.73
CA GLY A 548 -19.41 -36.88 -28.55
C GLY A 548 -20.42 -36.46 -27.49
N GLN A 549 -20.92 -37.44 -26.74
CA GLN A 549 -21.81 -37.22 -25.61
C GLN A 549 -20.99 -37.32 -24.33
N TYR A 550 -21.04 -36.31 -23.47
CA TYR A 550 -20.19 -36.20 -22.29
C TYR A 550 -21.03 -35.92 -21.05
N GLN A 551 -20.56 -36.44 -19.91
CA GLN A 551 -21.12 -36.10 -18.60
C GLN A 551 -20.22 -35.13 -17.85
N TYR A 552 -18.93 -35.09 -18.21
CA TYR A 552 -17.96 -34.16 -17.66
C TYR A 552 -16.97 -33.75 -18.75
N ILE A 553 -16.59 -32.48 -18.78
CA ILE A 553 -15.42 -32.00 -19.52
C ILE A 553 -14.59 -31.08 -18.63
N GLN A 554 -13.30 -30.98 -18.94
CA GLN A 554 -12.37 -30.09 -18.27
C GLN A 554 -11.33 -29.57 -19.25
N PHE A 555 -11.17 -28.25 -19.24
CA PHE A 555 -10.06 -27.54 -19.85
C PHE A 555 -9.10 -27.06 -18.78
N LYS A 556 -7.82 -26.97 -19.15
CA LYS A 556 -6.71 -26.55 -18.29
C LYS A 556 -5.89 -25.49 -19.01
N SER A 557 -5.50 -24.43 -18.31
CA SER A 557 -4.60 -23.39 -18.79
C SER A 557 -3.38 -23.34 -17.88
N THR A 558 -2.18 -23.49 -18.43
CA THR A 558 -0.93 -23.37 -17.67
C THR A 558 -0.56 -21.92 -17.37
N SER A 559 -1.04 -20.96 -18.15
CA SER A 559 -0.93 -19.52 -17.83
C SER A 559 -1.96 -19.03 -16.82
N GLY A 560 -2.95 -19.85 -16.47
CA GLY A 560 -4.02 -19.50 -15.55
C GLY A 560 -5.07 -18.53 -16.13
N LYS A 561 -5.14 -18.41 -17.46
CA LYS A 561 -5.91 -17.36 -18.16
C LYS A 561 -7.00 -17.93 -19.09
N ILE A 562 -7.78 -18.89 -18.63
CA ILE A 562 -9.09 -19.12 -19.27
C ILE A 562 -9.93 -17.88 -18.96
N SER A 563 -10.16 -17.02 -19.95
CA SER A 563 -10.92 -15.80 -19.73
C SER A 563 -12.39 -16.12 -19.44
N SER A 564 -13.00 -15.30 -18.58
CA SER A 564 -14.43 -15.36 -18.29
C SER A 564 -15.27 -15.39 -19.56
N LYS A 565 -14.92 -14.53 -20.52
CA LYS A 565 -15.60 -14.39 -21.79
C LYS A 565 -15.47 -15.62 -22.68
N ALA A 566 -14.29 -16.27 -22.71
CA ALA A 566 -14.12 -17.50 -23.48
C ALA A 566 -14.86 -18.69 -22.87
N ALA A 567 -14.86 -18.81 -21.54
CA ALA A 567 -15.66 -19.81 -20.84
C ALA A 567 -17.16 -19.59 -21.06
N ASP A 568 -17.62 -18.35 -21.00
CA ASP A 568 -19.00 -17.94 -21.25
C ASP A 568 -19.45 -18.26 -22.69
N ILE A 569 -18.66 -17.90 -23.71
CA ILE A 569 -18.92 -18.24 -25.12
C ILE A 569 -19.00 -19.76 -25.31
N TYR A 570 -18.10 -20.51 -24.67
CA TYR A 570 -18.10 -21.96 -24.78
C TYR A 570 -19.32 -22.58 -24.12
N LEU A 571 -19.67 -22.12 -22.92
CA LEU A 571 -20.87 -22.55 -22.19
C LEU A 571 -22.14 -22.28 -23.00
N ALA A 572 -22.23 -21.12 -23.64
CA ALA A 572 -23.38 -20.77 -24.46
C ALA A 572 -23.58 -21.78 -25.59
N GLY A 573 -22.51 -22.31 -26.17
CA GLY A 573 -22.62 -23.33 -27.23
C GLY A 573 -22.86 -24.78 -26.76
N ILE A 574 -22.83 -25.07 -25.45
CA ILE A 574 -23.10 -26.43 -24.95
C ILE A 574 -24.58 -26.76 -25.11
N VAL A 575 -24.88 -28.01 -25.46
CA VAL A 575 -26.25 -28.52 -25.56
C VAL A 575 -26.43 -29.67 -24.58
N PHE A 576 -27.29 -29.47 -23.58
CA PHE A 576 -27.60 -30.46 -22.56
C PHE A 576 -28.79 -31.34 -22.94
N HIS A 577 -28.75 -32.61 -22.51
CA HIS A 577 -29.76 -33.64 -22.77
C HIS A 577 -30.01 -34.45 -21.48
N GLY A 578 -31.22 -35.00 -21.34
CA GLY A 578 -31.64 -35.82 -20.20
C GLY A 578 -32.87 -35.26 -19.49
N ASN A 579 -33.32 -35.90 -18.40
CA ASN A 579 -34.43 -35.41 -17.56
C ASN A 579 -33.88 -34.97 -16.20
N ASN A 580 -34.38 -33.84 -15.66
CA ASN A 580 -33.95 -33.30 -14.35
C ASN A 580 -32.42 -33.15 -14.26
N VAL A 581 -31.87 -32.30 -15.12
CA VAL A 581 -30.43 -32.10 -15.25
C VAL A 581 -29.95 -31.06 -14.24
N THR A 582 -29.00 -31.45 -13.39
CA THR A 582 -28.20 -30.51 -12.60
C THR A 582 -26.91 -30.23 -13.32
N VAL A 583 -26.64 -28.95 -13.60
CA VAL A 583 -25.41 -28.48 -14.21
C VAL A 583 -24.55 -27.85 -13.13
N GLU A 584 -23.31 -28.31 -13.03
CA GLU A 584 -22.26 -27.70 -12.23
C GLU A 584 -21.20 -27.14 -13.17
N VAL A 585 -20.83 -25.89 -12.95
CA VAL A 585 -19.72 -25.25 -13.66
C VAL A 585 -18.69 -24.84 -12.62
N ASN A 586 -17.44 -25.16 -12.92
CA ASN A 586 -16.32 -24.70 -12.13
C ASN A 586 -15.40 -23.87 -13.01
N LEU A 587 -14.99 -22.73 -12.50
CA LEU A 587 -13.88 -21.96 -13.04
C LEU A 587 -12.94 -21.63 -11.90
N GLN A 588 -11.81 -22.33 -11.85
CA GLN A 588 -10.95 -22.30 -10.68
C GLN A 588 -9.55 -21.86 -11.06
N THR A 589 -9.03 -20.87 -10.36
CA THR A 589 -7.60 -20.56 -10.39
C THR A 589 -6.89 -21.53 -9.47
N VAL A 590 -6.11 -22.42 -10.04
CA VAL A 590 -5.35 -23.45 -9.33
C VAL A 590 -3.88 -23.18 -9.58
N PRO A 591 -3.04 -23.03 -8.54
CA PRO A 591 -1.60 -22.93 -8.72
C PRO A 591 -1.08 -24.29 -9.23
N ILE A 592 -1.02 -24.46 -10.55
CA ILE A 592 -0.68 -25.73 -11.21
C ILE A 592 0.67 -26.26 -10.72
N ASP A 593 1.61 -25.36 -10.48
CA ASP A 593 2.96 -25.69 -10.03
C ASP A 593 2.99 -26.24 -8.60
N GLU A 594 1.99 -25.92 -7.78
CA GLU A 594 1.86 -26.40 -6.41
C GLU A 594 1.09 -27.73 -6.28
N ILE A 595 0.35 -28.15 -7.32
CA ILE A 595 -0.38 -29.43 -7.32
C ILE A 595 0.60 -30.61 -7.23
N GLY A 596 1.81 -30.48 -7.76
CA GLY A 596 2.81 -31.54 -7.76
C GLY A 596 2.28 -32.80 -8.45
N SER A 597 2.20 -33.91 -7.70
CA SER A 597 1.75 -35.21 -8.21
C SER A 597 0.27 -35.53 -7.97
N LEU A 598 -0.48 -34.64 -7.31
CA LEU A 598 -1.91 -34.82 -7.02
C LEU A 598 -2.73 -34.77 -8.31
N THR A 599 -3.89 -35.42 -8.31
CA THR A 599 -4.85 -35.32 -9.42
C THR A 599 -5.96 -34.36 -9.05
N TYR A 600 -6.32 -33.46 -9.95
CA TYR A 600 -7.44 -32.54 -9.76
C TYR A 600 -8.68 -33.02 -10.53
N PHE A 601 -9.83 -33.00 -9.87
CA PHE A 601 -11.13 -33.27 -10.51
C PHE A 601 -12.25 -32.56 -9.76
N ASN A 602 -13.06 -31.80 -10.50
CA ASN A 602 -14.28 -31.16 -10.03
C ASN A 602 -14.17 -30.40 -8.70
N GLY A 603 -13.05 -29.69 -8.48
CA GLY A 603 -12.81 -28.92 -7.25
C GLY A 603 -12.08 -29.67 -6.14
N SER A 604 -11.92 -30.99 -6.26
CA SER A 604 -11.20 -31.83 -5.30
C SER A 604 -9.81 -32.19 -5.81
N PHE A 605 -8.89 -32.41 -4.88
CA PHE A 605 -7.57 -32.98 -5.16
C PHE A 605 -7.46 -34.38 -4.56
N TYR A 606 -6.80 -35.28 -5.29
CA TYR A 606 -6.70 -36.69 -4.94
C TYR A 606 -5.23 -37.12 -4.82
N GLU A 607 -4.89 -37.69 -3.68
CA GLU A 607 -3.61 -38.34 -3.39
C GLU A 607 -3.85 -39.83 -3.16
N ILE A 608 -3.14 -40.68 -3.90
CA ILE A 608 -3.13 -42.13 -3.62
C ILE A 608 -1.92 -42.45 -2.75
N VAL A 609 -2.17 -43.09 -1.61
CA VAL A 609 -1.12 -43.57 -0.72
C VAL A 609 -1.03 -45.08 -0.84
N THR A 610 0.11 -45.59 -1.31
CA THR A 610 0.35 -47.04 -1.48
C THR A 610 0.98 -47.63 -0.21
N GLN A 611 0.22 -47.68 0.87
CA GLN A 611 0.63 -48.26 2.15
C GLN A 611 -0.42 -49.24 2.68
N LYS A 612 0.02 -50.44 3.07
CA LYS A 612 -0.83 -51.42 3.76
C LYS A 612 -1.09 -50.98 5.19
N THR A 613 -2.36 -50.87 5.54
CA THR A 613 -2.79 -50.45 6.88
C THR A 613 -4.27 -50.79 7.12
N THR A 614 -4.74 -50.67 8.35
CA THR A 614 -6.17 -50.79 8.67
C THR A 614 -6.93 -49.54 8.21
N TRP A 615 -8.24 -49.65 7.99
CA TRP A 615 -9.07 -48.51 7.60
C TRP A 615 -8.95 -47.34 8.60
N LYS A 616 -8.98 -47.61 9.91
CA LYS A 616 -8.83 -46.57 10.94
C LYS A 616 -7.50 -45.82 10.87
N ASN A 617 -6.41 -46.53 10.62
CA ASN A 617 -5.10 -45.91 10.49
C ASN A 617 -5.02 -45.10 9.20
N ALA A 618 -5.62 -45.59 8.10
CA ALA A 618 -5.75 -44.82 6.86
C ALA A 618 -6.59 -43.56 7.07
N TYR A 619 -7.72 -43.66 7.79
CA TYR A 619 -8.59 -42.55 8.16
C TYR A 619 -7.83 -41.48 8.96
N GLY A 620 -7.17 -41.87 10.05
CA GLY A 620 -6.39 -40.93 10.87
C GLY A 620 -5.22 -40.31 10.08
N ALA A 621 -4.55 -41.09 9.23
CA ALA A 621 -3.48 -40.59 8.36
C ALA A 621 -4.00 -39.60 7.31
N ALA A 622 -5.20 -39.83 6.75
CA ALA A 622 -5.86 -38.92 5.84
C ALA A 622 -6.24 -37.61 6.55
N LYS A 623 -6.88 -37.68 7.73
CA LYS A 623 -7.25 -36.49 8.52
C LYS A 623 -6.05 -35.67 9.00
N ALA A 624 -4.90 -36.30 9.19
CA ALA A 624 -3.64 -35.62 9.55
C ALA A 624 -2.93 -34.98 8.36
N ARG A 625 -3.28 -35.37 7.12
CA ARG A 625 -2.70 -34.79 5.91
C ARG A 625 -3.31 -33.45 5.60
N THR A 626 -2.51 -32.55 5.05
CA THR A 626 -2.95 -31.24 4.61
C THR A 626 -2.41 -30.93 3.21
N PHE A 627 -3.22 -30.29 2.39
CA PHE A 627 -2.81 -29.77 1.09
C PHE A 627 -3.48 -28.40 0.88
N ASN A 628 -2.68 -27.35 0.67
CA ASN A 628 -3.19 -26.01 0.35
C ASN A 628 -4.27 -25.50 1.35
N GLY A 629 -3.99 -25.64 2.65
CA GLY A 629 -4.91 -25.26 3.74
C GLY A 629 -6.07 -26.22 3.98
N LEU A 630 -6.30 -27.20 3.10
CA LEU A 630 -7.33 -28.22 3.25
C LEU A 630 -6.81 -29.40 4.05
N HIS A 631 -7.66 -29.98 4.89
CA HIS A 631 -7.40 -31.25 5.54
C HIS A 631 -7.86 -32.39 4.63
N GLY A 632 -7.04 -33.45 4.58
CA GLY A 632 -7.39 -34.65 3.86
C GLY A 632 -8.47 -35.44 4.57
N TYR A 633 -9.22 -36.24 3.83
CA TYR A 633 -10.07 -37.30 4.37
C TYR A 633 -10.04 -38.50 3.42
N LEU A 634 -10.44 -39.69 3.92
CA LEU A 634 -10.61 -40.83 3.02
C LEU A 634 -11.70 -40.51 2.01
N MET A 635 -11.35 -40.58 0.73
CA MET A 635 -12.18 -40.14 -0.39
C MET A 635 -13.62 -40.65 -0.33
N ASN A 636 -14.54 -39.75 -0.65
CA ASN A 636 -15.94 -40.09 -0.88
C ASN A 636 -16.18 -40.24 -2.40
N ILE A 637 -17.15 -41.06 -2.78
CA ILE A 637 -17.52 -41.22 -4.20
C ILE A 637 -19.02 -40.97 -4.34
N THR A 638 -19.36 -39.81 -4.88
CA THR A 638 -20.72 -39.26 -4.89
C THR A 638 -21.38 -39.35 -6.26
N SER A 639 -20.65 -39.80 -7.29
CA SER A 639 -21.19 -39.99 -8.64
C SER A 639 -20.46 -41.07 -9.43
N HIS A 640 -21.13 -41.65 -10.43
CA HIS A 640 -20.47 -42.62 -11.33
C HIS A 640 -19.32 -41.98 -12.14
N VAL A 641 -19.43 -40.68 -12.46
CA VAL A 641 -18.40 -39.93 -13.19
C VAL A 641 -17.12 -39.85 -12.37
N GLU A 642 -17.24 -39.53 -11.09
CA GLU A 642 -16.14 -39.53 -10.13
C GLU A 642 -15.54 -40.94 -9.97
N ASN A 643 -16.37 -41.96 -9.80
CA ASN A 643 -15.93 -43.36 -9.71
C ASN A 643 -15.09 -43.78 -10.94
N LYS A 644 -15.51 -43.36 -12.14
CA LYS A 644 -14.78 -43.59 -13.39
C LYS A 644 -13.45 -42.86 -13.42
N PHE A 645 -13.46 -41.57 -13.06
CA PHE A 645 -12.26 -40.76 -12.94
C PHE A 645 -11.24 -41.42 -12.00
N ILE A 646 -11.67 -41.88 -10.83
CA ILE A 646 -10.78 -42.53 -9.86
C ILE A 646 -10.15 -43.80 -10.43
N TYR A 647 -10.95 -44.72 -10.95
CA TYR A 647 -10.39 -45.95 -11.52
C TYR A 647 -9.41 -45.66 -12.66
N ASP A 648 -9.82 -44.86 -13.64
CA ASP A 648 -9.04 -44.73 -14.86
C ASP A 648 -7.84 -43.78 -14.68
N ARG A 649 -7.98 -42.70 -13.91
CA ARG A 649 -6.95 -41.66 -13.74
C ARG A 649 -6.06 -41.89 -12.52
N VAL A 650 -6.64 -42.27 -11.39
CA VAL A 650 -5.90 -42.43 -10.13
C VAL A 650 -5.25 -43.81 -10.05
N TYR A 651 -5.96 -44.88 -10.45
CA TYR A 651 -5.43 -46.24 -10.44
C TYR A 651 -4.77 -46.65 -11.76
N LYS A 652 -5.55 -46.82 -12.83
CA LYS A 652 -5.12 -47.45 -14.10
C LYS A 652 -3.99 -46.68 -14.77
N LYS A 653 -4.09 -45.36 -14.91
CA LYS A 653 -3.02 -44.53 -15.51
C LYS A 653 -1.71 -44.59 -14.72
N ARG A 654 -1.78 -44.75 -13.40
CA ARG A 654 -0.60 -44.88 -12.53
C ARG A 654 -0.11 -46.33 -12.41
N ASN A 655 -0.73 -47.28 -13.12
CA ASN A 655 -0.45 -48.72 -13.01
C ASN A 655 -0.55 -49.25 -11.57
N ILE A 656 -1.52 -48.73 -10.81
CA ILE A 656 -1.81 -49.17 -9.43
C ILE A 656 -3.04 -50.08 -9.47
N SER A 657 -2.98 -51.22 -8.78
CA SER A 657 -4.13 -52.13 -8.71
C SER A 657 -5.25 -51.49 -7.87
N PRO A 658 -6.47 -51.38 -8.41
CA PRO A 658 -7.62 -50.88 -7.69
C PRO A 658 -8.16 -51.90 -6.69
N ALA A 659 -7.71 -53.16 -6.74
CA ALA A 659 -8.29 -54.28 -5.99
C ALA A 659 -8.08 -54.22 -4.47
N ASN A 660 -7.61 -53.09 -3.91
CA ASN A 660 -7.07 -53.01 -2.56
C ASN A 660 -6.97 -51.57 -2.02
N GLY A 661 -7.96 -50.72 -2.27
CA GLY A 661 -7.96 -49.31 -1.84
C GLY A 661 -8.98 -49.01 -0.75
N TRP A 662 -8.59 -48.48 0.41
CA TRP A 662 -9.58 -47.94 1.36
C TRP A 662 -10.20 -46.64 0.83
N ILE A 663 -11.53 -46.53 0.99
CA ILE A 663 -12.33 -45.31 0.73
C ILE A 663 -13.20 -44.97 1.96
N GLY A 664 -13.82 -43.79 2.01
CA GLY A 664 -14.37 -43.19 3.24
C GLY A 664 -15.69 -43.76 3.78
N GLY A 665 -16.29 -44.76 3.14
CA GLY A 665 -17.59 -45.31 3.53
C GLY A 665 -17.50 -46.28 4.71
N THR A 666 -18.52 -46.25 5.57
CA THR A 666 -18.56 -47.11 6.75
C THR A 666 -19.98 -47.42 7.25
N ALA A 667 -20.15 -48.61 7.83
CA ALA A 667 -21.31 -49.02 8.64
C ALA A 667 -21.01 -48.98 10.16
N ALA A 668 -19.78 -48.66 10.54
CA ALA A 668 -19.41 -48.46 11.94
C ALA A 668 -19.96 -47.12 12.46
N ILE A 669 -20.34 -47.09 13.72
CA ILE A 669 -20.71 -45.89 14.46
C ILE A 669 -19.50 -45.48 15.28
N SER A 670 -19.01 -44.26 15.06
CA SER A 670 -17.88 -43.68 15.77
C SER A 670 -18.23 -43.27 17.21
N GLU A 671 -17.31 -43.44 18.16
CA GLU A 671 -17.41 -42.87 19.51
C GLU A 671 -17.29 -41.33 19.48
N GLU A 672 -16.39 -40.82 18.64
CA GLU A 672 -16.08 -39.41 18.50
C GLU A 672 -17.09 -38.64 17.64
N GLY A 673 -17.85 -39.37 16.81
CA GLY A 673 -18.76 -38.83 15.79
C GLY A 673 -18.11 -38.77 14.40
N TYR A 674 -18.78 -38.10 13.47
CA TYR A 674 -18.32 -37.96 12.09
C TYR A 674 -17.30 -36.82 11.95
N ASP A 675 -16.46 -36.94 10.92
CA ASP A 675 -15.47 -35.93 10.51
C ASP A 675 -14.52 -35.51 11.63
N LYS A 676 -14.16 -36.45 12.51
CA LYS A 676 -13.18 -36.23 13.59
C LYS A 676 -11.78 -36.65 13.19
N ALA A 677 -10.79 -36.18 13.95
CA ALA A 677 -9.37 -36.49 13.71
C ALA A 677 -9.05 -37.99 13.84
N THR A 678 -9.83 -38.72 14.64
CA THR A 678 -9.67 -40.16 14.89
C THR A 678 -11.00 -40.88 14.74
N TRP A 679 -10.95 -42.20 14.66
CA TRP A 679 -12.13 -43.05 14.55
C TRP A 679 -12.01 -44.27 15.46
N THR A 680 -12.94 -44.39 16.40
CA THR A 680 -13.07 -45.54 17.31
C THR A 680 -14.47 -46.13 17.20
N GLU A 681 -14.59 -47.44 16.97
CA GLU A 681 -15.89 -48.10 16.78
C GLU A 681 -16.65 -48.25 18.10
N LYS A 682 -17.82 -47.61 18.19
CA LYS A 682 -18.78 -47.75 19.29
C LYS A 682 -19.75 -48.91 19.10
N SER A 683 -20.30 -49.02 17.89
CA SER A 683 -21.35 -49.99 17.52
C SER A 683 -21.47 -50.05 15.98
N PHE A 684 -22.41 -50.85 15.47
CA PHE A 684 -22.61 -51.06 14.03
C PHE A 684 -24.08 -50.82 13.65
N ARG A 685 -24.30 -50.31 12.43
CA ARG A 685 -25.63 -50.13 11.82
C ARG A 685 -25.72 -50.86 10.49
N THR A 686 -26.92 -50.95 9.94
CA THR A 686 -27.18 -51.57 8.63
C THR A 686 -27.01 -50.61 7.45
N ASP A 687 -27.01 -49.30 7.71
CA ASP A 687 -26.86 -48.27 6.68
C ASP A 687 -25.41 -47.82 6.56
N TRP A 688 -24.97 -47.57 5.33
CA TRP A 688 -23.62 -47.07 5.04
C TRP A 688 -23.62 -45.57 4.89
N VAL A 689 -22.63 -44.93 5.51
CA VAL A 689 -22.47 -43.47 5.51
C VAL A 689 -21.04 -43.08 5.19
N TRP A 690 -20.84 -41.84 4.76
CA TRP A 690 -19.50 -41.26 4.64
C TRP A 690 -18.97 -40.84 6.01
N ALA A 691 -17.73 -41.23 6.32
CA ALA A 691 -17.14 -40.99 7.64
C ALA A 691 -16.72 -39.53 7.88
N ALA A 692 -16.30 -38.83 6.82
CA ALA A 692 -15.69 -37.50 6.85
C ALA A 692 -15.96 -36.72 5.56
N GLY A 693 -15.50 -35.47 5.50
CA GLY A 693 -15.63 -34.62 4.32
C GLY A 693 -17.00 -33.95 4.18
N PRO A 694 -17.32 -33.39 2.99
CA PRO A 694 -18.56 -32.66 2.75
C PRO A 694 -19.81 -33.51 3.03
N GLU A 695 -19.74 -34.82 2.78
CA GLU A 695 -20.84 -35.76 2.95
C GLU A 695 -20.83 -36.45 4.33
N ALA A 696 -20.01 -36.02 5.28
CA ALA A 696 -19.88 -36.66 6.58
C ALA A 696 -21.24 -36.92 7.25
N GLY A 697 -21.50 -38.18 7.59
CA GLY A 697 -22.74 -38.65 8.21
C GLY A 697 -23.91 -38.89 7.24
N GLN A 698 -23.79 -38.56 5.95
CA GLN A 698 -24.83 -38.82 4.96
C GLN A 698 -24.89 -40.30 4.60
N VAL A 699 -26.11 -40.83 4.56
CA VAL A 699 -26.38 -42.22 4.18
C VAL A 699 -26.37 -42.36 2.67
N PHE A 700 -25.49 -43.22 2.13
CA PHE A 700 -25.42 -43.51 0.70
C PHE A 700 -25.95 -44.89 0.30
N TYR A 701 -26.20 -45.78 1.28
CA TYR A 701 -26.74 -47.10 1.02
C TYR A 701 -27.53 -47.62 2.23
N THR A 702 -28.76 -48.11 2.00
CA THR A 702 -29.66 -48.57 3.07
C THR A 702 -30.13 -50.01 2.87
N HIS A 703 -30.34 -50.71 3.98
CA HIS A 703 -31.03 -52.01 3.96
C HIS A 703 -32.56 -51.80 3.96
N ARG A 704 -33.22 -51.94 2.80
CA ARG A 704 -34.69 -51.84 2.74
C ARG A 704 -35.31 -53.23 3.01
N THR A 705 -36.03 -53.37 4.13
CA THR A 705 -36.96 -54.50 4.28
C THR A 705 -38.17 -54.21 3.41
N CYS A 706 -38.35 -54.97 2.32
CA CYS A 706 -39.54 -54.87 1.51
C CYS A 706 -40.77 -55.30 2.34
N TYR A 707 -41.80 -54.45 2.39
CA TYR A 707 -43.11 -54.84 2.91
C TYR A 707 -43.67 -55.94 2.01
N THR A 708 -43.99 -57.08 2.63
CA THR A 708 -44.57 -58.23 1.95
C THR A 708 -46.05 -57.96 1.64
N ASP A 709 -46.44 -58.11 0.37
CA ASP A 709 -47.74 -58.72 0.13
C ASP A 709 -47.64 -60.17 0.59
N SER A 710 -48.62 -60.52 1.41
CA SER A 710 -48.89 -61.67 2.25
C SER A 710 -48.79 -63.08 1.64
N ASN A 711 -47.87 -63.40 0.71
CA ASN A 711 -47.76 -64.80 0.24
C ASN A 711 -46.41 -65.33 -0.30
N ARG A 712 -45.24 -64.74 0.01
CA ARG A 712 -43.95 -65.45 -0.14
C ARG A 712 -42.95 -65.16 0.96
N LYS A 713 -42.64 -66.19 1.76
CA LYS A 713 -41.42 -66.26 2.58
C LYS A 713 -40.24 -66.67 1.71
N THR A 714 -39.37 -65.72 1.38
CA THR A 714 -37.94 -65.95 1.14
C THR A 714 -37.20 -64.79 1.80
N GLY A 715 -36.41 -65.07 2.84
CA GLY A 715 -35.68 -64.06 3.60
C GLY A 715 -34.48 -63.51 2.84
N GLY A 716 -34.71 -62.48 2.02
CA GLY A 716 -33.69 -61.61 1.46
C GLY A 716 -34.30 -60.23 1.32
N GLY A 717 -33.86 -59.27 2.14
CA GLY A 717 -34.23 -57.87 1.95
C GLY A 717 -33.55 -57.36 0.69
N ASP A 718 -34.31 -56.71 -0.21
CA ASP A 718 -33.73 -56.04 -1.36
C ASP A 718 -32.96 -54.81 -0.85
N TRP A 719 -31.64 -54.85 -0.95
CA TRP A 719 -30.81 -53.67 -0.71
C TRP A 719 -31.07 -52.65 -1.82
N VAL A 720 -31.46 -51.44 -1.45
CA VAL A 720 -31.77 -50.37 -2.41
C VAL A 720 -30.87 -49.20 -2.08
N PRO A 721 -30.17 -48.61 -3.08
CA PRO A 721 -29.52 -47.32 -2.89
C PRO A 721 -30.48 -46.34 -2.24
N SER A 722 -30.00 -45.54 -1.28
CA SER A 722 -30.78 -44.36 -0.88
C SER A 722 -30.99 -43.56 -2.15
N SER A 723 -32.24 -43.24 -2.49
CA SER A 723 -32.69 -42.78 -3.82
C SER A 723 -32.06 -41.49 -4.36
N GLU A 724 -31.03 -40.96 -3.68
CA GLU A 724 -30.43 -39.65 -3.91
C GLU A 724 -28.88 -39.65 -3.92
N ILE A 725 -28.19 -40.73 -3.49
CA ILE A 725 -26.71 -40.76 -3.40
C ILE A 725 -26.15 -42.03 -4.08
N TYR A 726 -25.08 -41.85 -4.87
CA TYR A 726 -24.43 -42.89 -5.67
C TYR A 726 -23.78 -43.98 -4.79
N SER A 727 -23.97 -45.24 -5.20
CA SER A 727 -23.17 -46.37 -4.72
C SER A 727 -22.65 -47.20 -5.89
N SER A 728 -21.66 -48.06 -5.64
CA SER A 728 -21.14 -48.97 -6.66
C SER A 728 -20.66 -50.30 -6.07
N TRP A 729 -21.49 -50.90 -5.22
CA TRP A 729 -21.18 -52.20 -4.64
C TRP A 729 -21.09 -53.27 -5.73
N ASN A 730 -20.26 -54.29 -5.51
CA ASN A 730 -20.16 -55.45 -6.39
C ASN A 730 -21.44 -56.31 -6.32
N ASN A 731 -22.55 -55.82 -6.88
CA ASN A 731 -23.88 -56.43 -6.82
C ASN A 731 -24.62 -56.26 -8.18
N GLN A 732 -25.54 -57.17 -8.50
CA GLN A 732 -26.30 -57.13 -9.76
C GLN A 732 -27.31 -55.97 -9.86
N PHE A 733 -27.55 -55.22 -8.78
CA PHE A 733 -28.63 -54.22 -8.65
C PHE A 733 -28.14 -52.76 -8.62
N ASP A 734 -26.83 -52.52 -8.59
CA ASP A 734 -26.23 -51.18 -8.52
C ASP A 734 -25.67 -50.77 -9.91
N GLY A 735 -26.48 -50.09 -10.74
CA GLY A 735 -26.10 -49.63 -12.09
C GLY A 735 -26.28 -50.63 -13.24
N THR A 736 -26.33 -50.13 -14.49
CA THR A 736 -27.14 -50.63 -15.63
C THR A 736 -26.83 -52.01 -16.25
N LYS A 737 -25.92 -52.85 -15.73
CA LYS A 737 -25.87 -54.27 -16.14
C LYS A 737 -25.53 -55.22 -14.99
N ARG A 738 -26.55 -56.02 -14.66
CA ARG A 738 -26.55 -57.26 -13.88
C ARG A 738 -25.34 -58.18 -14.15
N GLY A 739 -24.68 -58.60 -13.07
CA GLY A 739 -23.84 -59.81 -12.96
C GLY A 739 -22.97 -59.69 -11.71
N THR A 740 -22.84 -60.65 -10.81
CA THR A 740 -22.98 -62.11 -10.85
C THR A 740 -24.18 -62.61 -10.03
N GLY A 741 -24.59 -63.88 -10.22
CA GLY A 741 -25.71 -64.48 -9.48
C GLY A 741 -25.55 -64.37 -7.97
N ALA A 742 -26.67 -64.41 -7.24
CA ALA A 742 -26.88 -64.10 -5.81
C ALA A 742 -25.89 -64.62 -4.74
N SER A 743 -24.83 -65.36 -5.11
CA SER A 743 -23.70 -65.73 -4.26
C SER A 743 -22.51 -64.80 -4.52
N GLY A 744 -22.30 -63.79 -3.66
CA GLY A 744 -21.18 -62.82 -3.75
C GLY A 744 -21.60 -61.37 -4.02
N ALA A 745 -22.82 -60.99 -3.61
CA ALA A 745 -23.33 -59.64 -3.74
C ALA A 745 -22.95 -58.79 -2.52
N GLU A 746 -22.30 -57.64 -2.75
CA GLU A 746 -21.85 -56.73 -1.70
C GLU A 746 -22.88 -55.62 -1.39
N PRO A 747 -22.87 -55.02 -0.19
CA PRO A 747 -22.09 -55.44 0.99
C PRO A 747 -22.70 -56.68 1.65
N ASN A 748 -21.88 -57.67 2.00
CA ASN A 748 -22.37 -58.99 2.40
C ASN A 748 -22.15 -59.34 3.87
N ASN A 749 -21.34 -58.55 4.60
CA ASN A 749 -20.95 -58.81 5.99
C ASN A 749 -20.58 -60.28 6.23
N TYR A 750 -19.60 -60.73 5.44
CA TYR A 750 -19.21 -62.12 5.29
C TYR A 750 -18.89 -62.75 6.64
N ASN A 751 -19.53 -63.89 6.91
CA ASN A 751 -19.36 -64.69 8.13
C ASN A 751 -19.55 -63.92 9.46
N GLY A 752 -20.23 -62.78 9.47
CA GLY A 752 -20.48 -62.01 10.69
C GLY A 752 -19.21 -61.41 11.31
N THR A 753 -18.19 -61.11 10.50
CA THR A 753 -16.89 -60.57 10.94
C THR A 753 -16.89 -59.05 11.18
N ASN A 754 -18.08 -58.45 11.26
CA ASN A 754 -18.32 -57.00 11.29
C ASN A 754 -17.58 -56.32 10.14
N GLU A 755 -17.95 -56.65 8.90
CA GLU A 755 -17.48 -55.92 7.73
C GLU A 755 -18.20 -54.58 7.67
N ALA A 756 -17.46 -53.53 7.99
CA ALA A 756 -18.03 -52.22 8.26
C ALA A 756 -17.26 -51.07 7.60
N TYR A 757 -16.28 -51.39 6.75
CA TYR A 757 -15.47 -50.42 6.02
C TYR A 757 -15.44 -50.72 4.53
N THR A 758 -15.55 -49.67 3.72
CA THR A 758 -15.56 -49.78 2.26
C THR A 758 -14.16 -49.86 1.66
N GLN A 759 -14.02 -50.74 0.68
CA GLN A 759 -12.83 -50.92 -0.13
C GLN A 759 -13.19 -50.84 -1.62
N TYR A 760 -12.31 -50.25 -2.41
CA TYR A 760 -12.31 -50.36 -3.86
C TYR A 760 -11.70 -51.70 -4.29
N VAL A 761 -12.36 -52.48 -5.16
CA VAL A 761 -11.94 -53.87 -5.46
C VAL A 761 -11.85 -54.25 -6.93
N GLY A 762 -12.21 -53.37 -7.86
CA GLY A 762 -12.21 -53.73 -9.28
C GLY A 762 -12.49 -52.57 -10.22
N GLN A 763 -12.92 -52.85 -11.45
CA GLN A 763 -13.33 -51.80 -12.38
C GLN A 763 -14.67 -51.21 -11.94
N TYR A 764 -14.61 -50.07 -11.25
CA TYR A 764 -15.74 -49.28 -10.76
C TYR A 764 -16.53 -49.92 -9.59
N TYR A 765 -16.04 -51.00 -8.96
CA TYR A 765 -16.77 -51.71 -7.90
C TYR A 765 -16.14 -51.61 -6.51
N TRP A 766 -17.00 -51.70 -5.50
CA TRP A 766 -16.67 -51.65 -4.08
C TRP A 766 -17.05 -52.94 -3.35
N ASN A 767 -16.39 -53.17 -2.22
CA ASN A 767 -16.56 -54.31 -1.31
C ASN A 767 -16.54 -53.83 0.14
N ASP A 768 -17.20 -54.54 1.05
CA ASP A 768 -17.06 -54.33 2.49
C ASP A 768 -15.98 -55.25 3.05
N LEU A 769 -15.23 -54.74 4.02
CA LEU A 769 -14.19 -55.52 4.71
C LEU A 769 -14.30 -55.35 6.22
N SER A 770 -13.76 -56.36 6.92
CA SER A 770 -13.68 -56.42 8.37
C SER A 770 -12.98 -55.20 8.97
N VAL A 771 -13.44 -54.78 10.15
CA VAL A 771 -12.82 -53.69 10.93
C VAL A 771 -11.33 -53.91 11.28
N THR A 772 -10.86 -55.15 11.22
CA THR A 772 -9.45 -55.52 11.47
C THR A 772 -8.63 -55.79 10.22
N ASP A 773 -9.22 -55.67 9.03
CA ASP A 773 -8.54 -56.03 7.79
C ASP A 773 -7.36 -55.08 7.47
N THR A 774 -6.33 -55.63 6.86
CA THR A 774 -5.09 -54.94 6.43
C THR A 774 -4.70 -55.32 4.99
N THR A 775 -5.53 -56.10 4.31
CA THR A 775 -5.32 -56.53 2.92
C THR A 775 -5.24 -55.35 1.94
N PRO A 776 -5.98 -54.23 2.12
CA PRO A 776 -5.82 -53.08 1.25
C PRO A 776 -4.39 -52.55 1.28
N ALA A 777 -3.82 -52.38 0.09
CA ALA A 777 -2.46 -51.96 -0.16
C ALA A 777 -2.37 -50.46 -0.48
N SER A 778 -3.51 -49.79 -0.53
CA SER A 778 -3.60 -48.36 -0.75
C SER A 778 -4.81 -47.76 -0.05
N TYR A 779 -4.83 -46.44 0.01
CA TYR A 779 -6.01 -45.65 0.33
C TYR A 779 -5.94 -44.33 -0.42
N ILE A 780 -7.09 -43.72 -0.71
CA ILE A 780 -7.14 -42.45 -1.42
C ILE A 780 -7.55 -41.35 -0.44
N ILE A 781 -6.76 -40.29 -0.43
CA ILE A 781 -7.03 -39.06 0.30
C ILE A 781 -7.64 -38.07 -0.69
N GLU A 782 -8.75 -37.49 -0.30
CA GLU A 782 -9.38 -36.37 -0.98
C GLU A 782 -9.18 -35.09 -0.17
N TYR A 783 -8.93 -33.98 -0.88
CA TYR A 783 -8.83 -32.64 -0.33
C TYR A 783 -9.85 -31.75 -1.03
N THR A 784 -10.84 -31.28 -0.29
CA THR A 784 -11.97 -30.49 -0.80
C THR A 784 -12.31 -29.40 0.19
N ALA A 785 -12.64 -28.19 -0.29
CA ALA A 785 -13.18 -27.13 0.58
C ALA A 785 -14.67 -27.41 0.86
N TYR A 786 -15.10 -27.35 2.12
CA TYR A 786 -16.51 -27.59 2.47
C TYR A 786 -16.91 -26.92 3.78
N GLU A 787 -18.19 -26.57 3.86
CA GLU A 787 -18.87 -26.22 5.11
C GLU A 787 -19.95 -27.26 5.40
N ASN A 788 -19.82 -27.96 6.52
CA ASN A 788 -20.80 -28.92 6.98
C ASN A 788 -21.38 -28.48 8.32
N ASN A 789 -22.49 -27.75 8.24
CA ASN A 789 -23.24 -27.25 9.39
C ASN A 789 -23.78 -28.36 10.30
N ALA A 790 -23.99 -29.58 9.78
CA ALA A 790 -24.51 -30.70 10.56
C ALA A 790 -23.46 -31.26 11.54
N VAL A 791 -22.17 -31.16 11.22
CA VAL A 791 -21.06 -31.64 12.05
C VAL A 791 -20.18 -30.51 12.61
N GLY A 792 -20.50 -29.25 12.30
CA GLY A 792 -19.82 -28.07 12.82
C GLY A 792 -18.41 -27.88 12.26
N HIS A 793 -18.20 -28.28 11.01
CA HIS A 793 -16.89 -28.22 10.35
C HIS A 793 -16.91 -27.24 9.16
N SER A 794 -15.84 -26.47 9.01
CA SER A 794 -15.65 -25.53 7.90
C SER A 794 -14.17 -25.57 7.51
N GLU A 795 -13.93 -25.90 6.25
CA GLU A 795 -12.61 -25.87 5.63
C GLU A 795 -12.61 -24.87 4.49
N ALA A 796 -11.65 -23.96 4.49
CA ALA A 796 -11.37 -23.05 3.40
C ALA A 796 -9.98 -23.35 2.84
N ALA A 797 -9.88 -23.58 1.53
CA ALA A 797 -8.58 -23.66 0.88
C ALA A 797 -7.88 -22.29 0.91
N THR A 798 -6.55 -22.27 0.86
CA THR A 798 -5.77 -21.05 0.53
C THR A 798 -5.92 -20.61 -0.93
N LYS A 799 -6.78 -21.32 -1.68
CA LYS A 799 -7.12 -21.10 -3.09
C LYS A 799 -8.61 -20.82 -3.22
N THR A 800 -8.97 -19.85 -4.05
CA THR A 800 -10.36 -19.56 -4.38
C THR A 800 -10.83 -20.51 -5.50
N ALA A 801 -11.58 -21.54 -5.14
CA ALA A 801 -12.35 -22.34 -6.10
C ALA A 801 -13.71 -21.66 -6.30
N LEU A 802 -14.05 -21.33 -7.55
CA LEU A 802 -15.37 -20.80 -7.89
C LEU A 802 -16.16 -21.88 -8.59
N SER A 803 -17.28 -22.19 -7.98
CA SER A 803 -18.24 -23.15 -8.47
C SER A 803 -19.62 -22.52 -8.38
N ASP A 804 -20.46 -22.82 -9.35
CA ASP A 804 -21.89 -22.60 -9.24
C ASP A 804 -22.62 -23.85 -9.72
N ARG A 805 -23.78 -24.10 -9.11
CA ARG A 805 -24.61 -25.29 -9.35
C ARG A 805 -26.03 -24.84 -9.55
N LYS A 806 -26.66 -25.35 -10.62
CA LYS A 806 -28.08 -25.13 -10.87
C LYS A 806 -28.77 -26.38 -11.35
N THR A 807 -29.93 -26.66 -10.75
CA THR A 807 -30.82 -27.75 -11.16
C THR A 807 -31.90 -27.22 -12.07
N TYR A 808 -32.04 -27.87 -13.22
CA TYR A 808 -33.07 -27.60 -14.21
C TYR A 808 -33.98 -28.82 -14.29
N SER A 809 -35.25 -28.62 -13.96
CA SER A 809 -36.29 -29.64 -14.09
C SER A 809 -37.10 -29.41 -15.35
N HIS A 810 -37.36 -30.50 -16.08
CA HIS A 810 -38.31 -30.53 -17.19
C HIS A 810 -39.69 -30.89 -16.69
#